data_AF-A0A182WH70-F1
#
_entry.id   AF-A0A182WH70-F1
#
_cell.length_a   1.000
_cell.length_b   1.000
_cell.length_c   1.000
_cell.angle_alpha   90.00
_cell.angle_beta   90.00
_cell.angle_gamma   90.00
#
_symmetry.space_group_name_H-M   'P 1'
#
loop_
_entity.id
_entity.type
_entity.pdbx_description
1 polymer ?
#
loop_
_entity_poly.entity_id
_entity_poly.type
_entity_poly.pdbx_seq_one_letter_code
_entity_poly.pdbx_strand_id
1 'polypeptide(L)'
;MNNQKRKSAANASATNGNDSDGSDYEVEWQVKPTPPKVTKADLFPLPAQVAKNIQKSARGARRVSSSEDDSDDDGEDLPTLTSAQISAILETIKNNKRLVLIVKNVNFSTAKEEIAMHFDQAGRVKSVRIPKHRSSGFAFVEMENADGFQKAFLLDGSVLDGRKINVDLSESGSKKSATRIQLLEKKNAEIRKLRKKNRKTAGKFGQRDLLGNFRNLSTATVTSAPQSSSTQEQQRRQHASYGKMSGWQIHAYGVPQEEIQFNDGIKMPILRSPTQLLVKVKASSVNPIDVAMINGYGASVLNAMRCKDGGIEFPLVLGRDFCGEIVQKGLGISSRELEVGDEVWGVVPLHLQGCHADYVVVEKYCLFKKPSNLSKIDSSAILYAGLTAWSGLYITGHLGDLLGAISPVGGGAGKKVLVLGAAGGVGTLAVQMLLAEGVEVFATCSPDAMQMVHNLGVKYVLDYTDPAHVQNVASVGRFDIVLDCAAKGTDYANEIPWLFDQYITFNSPVLKNIDAEGFAGGMYQNAVNLVRNNAASLSTRQGVVKWGYFVPAPQGIAYLQRLAEKGKLLPVVEKVYPFASIPEAYERGRISLSILFHNSIAYWKTVLFGENAAMSDGGGSVRQRKKSAGDGSGNRARKSKTTSSSGSSAPSTAQQHQMWARIVLMVGIAAIVYFTTFRTREKKFATQREVLELRTQPLDCSRPYLDEISKFAGCIPNQCGRFVSDKIVSPAEAGILLDLARAGFELGQSAGGASILDLHSGALSKGTQFVNVYRLPEAKKLFTSQHINVYRHVKAKVQQAVADQFRLSVDALHLTHPTFFSRLTNATAKTIHDEYWHEHVDKETYNSFHYTTLLYLTDYGKDFTGGRFVFIDNEGKHNRTHVYIEPKRARVSGFTSGAENMHHVEQVTGGVRYAITISFTCDREYAMADPKFALDDDEEEAGGTNDGRMGEP
;
A
#
# COMPACT_ATOMS: atom_id res chain seq x y z
N MET A 1 63.12 3.34 29.34
CA MET A 1 64.27 4.28 29.19
C MET A 1 63.78 5.59 28.58
N ASN A 2 64.54 6.68 28.78
CA ASN A 2 64.41 8.07 28.28
C ASN A 2 63.06 8.52 27.65
N ASN A 3 62.24 9.44 28.18
CA ASN A 3 62.41 10.70 28.96
C ASN A 3 62.61 11.98 28.12
N GLN A 4 61.85 13.03 28.51
CA GLN A 4 61.88 14.48 28.17
C GLN A 4 60.83 14.94 27.14
N LYS A 5 60.08 16.05 27.32
CA LYS A 5 59.91 17.07 28.40
C LYS A 5 58.42 17.53 28.35
N ARG A 6 57.68 17.87 29.43
CA ARG A 6 57.75 19.06 30.33
C ARG A 6 57.71 20.41 29.58
N LYS A 7 57.01 21.48 30.00
CA LYS A 7 55.97 21.72 31.05
C LYS A 7 55.55 23.21 30.96
N SER A 8 54.27 23.58 31.11
CA SER A 8 53.84 24.85 31.75
C SER A 8 52.30 24.93 31.85
N ALA A 9 51.79 25.60 32.90
CA ALA A 9 50.38 25.93 33.07
C ALA A 9 50.22 27.18 33.96
N ALA A 10 49.36 28.10 33.55
CA ALA A 10 48.67 29.14 34.34
C ALA A 10 47.58 29.75 33.39
N ASN A 11 46.32 30.06 33.71
CA ASN A 11 45.53 30.37 34.92
C ASN A 11 45.15 31.88 35.03
N ALA A 12 43.97 32.18 35.58
CA ALA A 12 43.44 33.51 36.00
C ALA A 12 42.91 34.53 34.94
N SER A 13 41.59 34.47 34.70
CA SER A 13 40.57 35.53 34.95
C SER A 13 40.74 37.02 34.52
N ALA A 14 39.85 37.43 33.60
CA ALA A 14 38.73 38.40 33.81
C ALA A 14 38.90 39.95 33.79
N THR A 15 37.77 40.58 33.43
CA THR A 15 37.27 41.97 33.64
C THR A 15 37.79 43.16 32.79
N ASN A 16 36.79 43.88 32.23
CA ASN A 16 36.74 45.28 31.75
C ASN A 16 37.59 45.67 30.51
N GLY A 17 37.12 46.53 29.59
CA GLY A 17 35.79 47.13 29.41
C GLY A 17 35.84 48.49 28.67
N ASN A 18 34.92 48.73 27.72
CA ASN A 18 34.73 49.98 26.94
C ASN A 18 35.90 50.37 25.99
N ASP A 19 35.73 51.16 24.91
CA ASP A 19 34.60 51.95 24.35
C ASP A 19 34.50 51.80 22.80
N SER A 20 33.42 52.34 22.20
CA SER A 20 33.22 52.83 20.78
C SER A 20 34.07 52.25 19.63
N ASP A 21 33.52 51.93 18.45
CA ASP A 21 32.63 52.81 17.65
C ASP A 21 31.72 52.02 16.67
N GLY A 22 30.70 52.66 16.09
CA GLY A 22 29.66 52.00 15.28
C GLY A 22 29.63 52.40 13.80
N SER A 23 29.23 51.46 12.93
CA SER A 23 28.68 51.76 11.61
C SER A 23 27.71 50.66 11.15
N ASP A 24 26.47 51.05 10.87
CA ASP A 24 25.35 50.13 10.63
C ASP A 24 25.24 49.66 9.19
N TYR A 25 24.78 48.42 9.01
CA TYR A 25 24.22 47.91 7.74
C TYR A 25 23.06 46.92 8.00
N GLU A 26 22.01 47.36 8.70
CA GLU A 26 20.71 46.69 8.61
C GLU A 26 20.05 46.99 7.25
N VAL A 27 19.45 45.97 6.62
CA VAL A 27 18.70 46.11 5.37
C VAL A 27 17.23 45.71 5.62
N GLU A 28 16.44 46.70 6.02
CA GLU A 28 15.02 46.53 6.32
C GLU A 28 14.17 46.41 5.03
N TRP A 29 13.55 45.25 4.79
CA TRP A 29 12.67 45.02 3.64
C TRP A 29 11.20 45.37 3.96
N GLN A 30 10.86 46.65 3.95
CA GLN A 30 9.46 47.09 4.04
C GLN A 30 8.72 46.90 2.70
N VAL A 31 7.72 46.01 2.68
CA VAL A 31 6.81 45.83 1.53
C VAL A 31 5.52 46.61 1.75
N LYS A 32 5.23 47.60 0.88
CA LYS A 32 3.92 48.26 0.76
C LYS A 32 3.37 48.11 -0.66
N PRO A 33 2.18 47.51 -0.87
CA PRO A 33 1.61 47.35 -2.20
C PRO A 33 0.78 48.58 -2.61
N THR A 34 1.17 49.24 -3.71
CA THR A 34 0.32 50.23 -4.41
C THR A 34 0.41 49.98 -5.92
N PRO A 35 -0.67 49.57 -6.61
CA PRO A 35 -0.61 49.27 -8.03
C PRO A 35 -0.66 50.54 -8.90
N PRO A 36 0.21 50.69 -9.92
CA PRO A 36 0.07 51.75 -10.92
C PRO A 36 -1.12 51.44 -11.85
N LYS A 37 -1.87 52.48 -12.23
CA LYS A 37 -2.98 52.37 -13.20
C LYS A 37 -2.43 52.44 -14.62
N VAL A 38 -2.67 51.42 -15.44
CA VAL A 38 -2.42 51.46 -16.89
C VAL A 38 -3.65 51.99 -17.62
N THR A 39 -3.47 52.94 -18.55
CA THR A 39 -4.56 53.64 -19.24
C THR A 39 -4.56 53.43 -20.74
N LYS A 40 -5.38 52.46 -21.20
CA LYS A 40 -6.21 52.51 -22.43
C LYS A 40 -5.56 52.96 -23.77
N ALA A 41 -4.23 52.86 -23.92
CA ALA A 41 -3.52 53.22 -25.14
C ALA A 41 -3.21 52.02 -26.05
N ASP A 42 -3.08 50.81 -25.48
CA ASP A 42 -2.74 49.59 -26.20
C ASP A 42 -3.98 49.01 -26.92
N LEU A 43 -4.23 49.49 -28.13
CA LEU A 43 -5.34 49.06 -28.99
C LEU A 43 -4.84 48.39 -30.28
N PHE A 44 -5.54 47.32 -30.67
CA PHE A 44 -5.27 46.47 -31.84
C PHE A 44 -5.19 47.24 -33.17
N PRO A 45 -4.52 46.65 -34.19
CA PRO A 45 -5.34 45.99 -35.21
C PRO A 45 -4.83 44.60 -35.67
N LEU A 46 -5.79 43.71 -35.95
CA LEU A 46 -5.58 42.46 -36.71
C LEU A 46 -5.88 42.67 -38.20
N PRO A 47 -5.04 42.14 -39.10
CA PRO A 47 -5.44 41.83 -40.47
C PRO A 47 -5.15 40.35 -40.84
N ALA A 48 -5.81 39.70 -41.81
CA ALA A 48 -7.13 39.90 -42.41
C ALA A 48 -7.46 38.66 -43.27
N GLN A 49 -8.75 38.38 -43.51
CA GLN A 49 -9.25 37.26 -44.34
C GLN A 49 -9.02 35.85 -43.72
N VAL A 50 -9.83 34.82 -43.97
CA VAL A 50 -11.03 34.72 -44.83
C VAL A 50 -12.25 34.31 -43.99
N ALA A 51 -13.33 35.09 -44.10
CA ALA A 51 -14.68 34.62 -43.81
C ALA A 51 -15.51 34.67 -45.10
N LYS A 52 -16.23 33.59 -45.43
CA LYS A 52 -17.44 33.64 -46.28
C LYS A 52 -18.23 32.33 -46.31
N ASN A 53 -19.54 32.49 -46.14
CA ASN A 53 -20.63 31.68 -46.71
C ASN A 53 -20.87 30.25 -46.17
N ILE A 54 -21.47 30.23 -44.98
CA ILE A 54 -22.58 29.31 -44.68
C ILE A 54 -23.79 29.61 -45.60
N GLN A 55 -24.68 28.61 -45.76
CA GLN A 55 -26.10 28.69 -46.18
C GLN A 55 -26.52 28.63 -47.66
N LYS A 56 -27.61 27.86 -47.86
CA LYS A 56 -28.61 27.85 -48.95
C LYS A 56 -28.14 27.32 -50.33
N SER A 57 -28.98 26.63 -51.13
CA SER A 57 -30.40 26.25 -50.93
C SER A 57 -30.67 24.82 -51.38
N ALA A 58 -31.68 24.19 -50.77
CA ALA A 58 -32.30 22.97 -51.28
C ALA A 58 -33.06 23.20 -52.60
N ARG A 59 -33.23 22.14 -53.37
CA ARG A 59 -34.40 21.87 -54.24
C ARG A 59 -34.53 20.35 -54.44
N GLY A 60 -35.71 19.81 -54.13
CA GLY A 60 -36.07 18.38 -54.32
C GLY A 60 -37.02 18.18 -55.51
N ALA A 61 -37.99 17.25 -55.35
CA ALA A 61 -38.91 16.70 -56.38
C ALA A 61 -38.29 15.57 -57.23
N ARG A 62 -39.01 14.54 -57.74
CA ARG A 62 -40.45 14.06 -57.68
C ARG A 62 -40.45 12.62 -58.27
N ARG A 63 -41.45 11.71 -58.23
CA ARG A 63 -42.79 11.50 -57.61
C ARG A 63 -43.12 9.97 -57.81
N VAL A 64 -44.36 9.53 -57.50
CA VAL A 64 -45.06 8.31 -58.00
C VAL A 64 -44.75 6.98 -57.25
N SER A 65 -45.72 6.16 -56.80
CA SER A 65 -47.16 6.34 -56.47
C SER A 65 -47.75 5.12 -55.70
N SER A 66 -49.02 5.22 -55.24
CA SER A 66 -50.06 4.14 -55.12
C SER A 66 -49.72 2.86 -54.33
N SER A 67 -50.26 2.69 -53.10
CA SER A 67 -51.47 1.90 -52.75
C SER A 67 -51.17 0.39 -52.57
N GLU A 68 -51.88 -0.42 -51.78
CA GLU A 68 -53.18 -0.31 -51.08
C GLU A 68 -53.09 -0.84 -49.61
N ASP A 69 -54.22 -1.18 -48.98
CA ASP A 69 -54.37 -1.56 -47.56
C ASP A 69 -53.76 -2.94 -47.16
N ASP A 70 -53.40 -3.11 -45.87
CA ASP A 70 -54.03 -4.09 -44.95
C ASP A 70 -53.38 -4.06 -43.54
N SER A 71 -54.00 -4.73 -42.55
CA SER A 71 -53.52 -4.86 -41.16
C SER A 71 -52.88 -6.22 -40.86
N ASP A 72 -51.98 -6.27 -39.85
CA ASP A 72 -52.17 -7.05 -38.61
C ASP A 72 -50.89 -7.09 -37.73
N ASP A 73 -51.09 -7.46 -36.46
CA ASP A 73 -50.06 -7.66 -35.42
C ASP A 73 -49.88 -9.16 -35.16
N ASP A 74 -48.64 -9.64 -35.06
CA ASP A 74 -48.36 -11.07 -34.82
C ASP A 74 -47.00 -11.27 -34.12
N GLY A 75 -46.99 -11.94 -32.96
CA GLY A 75 -45.83 -12.06 -32.07
C GLY A 75 -45.11 -13.42 -32.13
N GLU A 76 -43.77 -13.43 -32.07
CA GLU A 76 -42.99 -14.68 -31.98
C GLU A 76 -42.99 -15.28 -30.56
N ASP A 77 -43.76 -16.34 -30.36
CA ASP A 77 -43.79 -17.14 -29.13
C ASP A 77 -42.57 -18.10 -28.99
N LEU A 78 -42.23 -18.53 -27.77
CA LEU A 78 -40.94 -19.19 -27.46
C LEU A 78 -41.03 -20.65 -26.95
N PRO A 79 -40.14 -21.56 -27.42
CA PRO A 79 -40.24 -22.99 -27.13
C PRO A 79 -39.78 -23.38 -25.73
N THR A 80 -40.69 -23.92 -24.93
CA THR A 80 -40.48 -24.28 -23.53
C THR A 80 -39.87 -25.68 -23.31
N LEU A 81 -39.30 -25.89 -22.11
CA LEU A 81 -38.99 -27.22 -21.56
C LEU A 81 -40.24 -27.77 -20.86
N THR A 82 -40.42 -29.09 -20.79
CA THR A 82 -41.61 -29.65 -20.14
C THR A 82 -41.55 -29.44 -18.63
N SER A 83 -42.70 -29.23 -17.99
CA SER A 83 -42.81 -29.01 -16.54
C SER A 83 -42.19 -30.15 -15.72
N ALA A 84 -42.27 -31.39 -16.19
CA ALA A 84 -41.57 -32.54 -15.58
C ALA A 84 -40.02 -32.43 -15.66
N GLN A 85 -39.48 -31.97 -16.78
CA GLN A 85 -38.03 -31.73 -16.93
C GLN A 85 -37.56 -30.58 -16.02
N ILE A 86 -38.37 -29.54 -15.87
CA ILE A 86 -38.11 -28.39 -15.00
C ILE A 86 -38.10 -28.82 -13.52
N SER A 87 -39.09 -29.59 -13.08
CA SER A 87 -39.12 -30.13 -11.71
C SER A 87 -37.92 -31.03 -11.39
N ALA A 88 -37.51 -31.92 -12.29
CA ALA A 88 -36.31 -32.76 -12.08
C ALA A 88 -35.01 -31.94 -11.96
N ILE A 89 -34.89 -30.86 -12.74
CA ILE A 89 -33.76 -29.92 -12.65
C ILE A 89 -33.78 -29.17 -11.29
N LEU A 90 -34.97 -28.82 -10.78
CA LEU A 90 -35.13 -28.05 -9.53
C LEU A 90 -35.08 -28.90 -8.25
N GLU A 91 -35.45 -30.19 -8.31
CA GLU A 91 -35.20 -31.14 -7.22
C GLU A 91 -33.70 -31.18 -6.86
N THR A 92 -32.81 -31.17 -7.86
CA THR A 92 -31.35 -31.07 -7.60
C THR A 92 -30.88 -29.68 -7.14
N ILE A 93 -31.78 -28.73 -6.90
CA ILE A 93 -31.51 -27.36 -6.43
C ILE A 93 -32.15 -27.08 -5.05
N LYS A 94 -32.96 -28.00 -4.49
CA LYS A 94 -33.64 -27.88 -3.17
C LYS A 94 -32.73 -27.47 -1.98
N ASN A 95 -31.41 -27.66 -2.08
CA ASN A 95 -30.43 -27.28 -1.04
C ASN A 95 -29.83 -25.86 -1.18
N ASN A 96 -30.17 -25.08 -2.21
CA ASN A 96 -29.63 -23.72 -2.42
C ASN A 96 -30.55 -22.64 -1.83
N LYS A 97 -30.01 -21.81 -0.92
CA LYS A 97 -30.75 -20.76 -0.19
C LYS A 97 -31.11 -19.51 -1.02
N ARG A 98 -30.76 -19.43 -2.31
CA ARG A 98 -31.07 -18.28 -3.19
C ARG A 98 -31.30 -18.76 -4.64
N LEU A 99 -32.31 -18.20 -5.29
CA LEU A 99 -32.81 -18.62 -6.60
C LEU A 99 -32.26 -17.69 -7.69
N VAL A 100 -31.02 -17.94 -8.14
CA VAL A 100 -30.26 -17.02 -9.02
C VAL A 100 -30.07 -17.59 -10.43
N LEU A 101 -30.53 -16.86 -11.44
CA LEU A 101 -30.28 -17.09 -12.86
C LEU A 101 -29.08 -16.27 -13.34
N ILE A 102 -28.46 -16.68 -14.46
CA ILE A 102 -27.52 -15.85 -15.21
C ILE A 102 -28.06 -15.66 -16.64
N VAL A 103 -28.29 -14.39 -16.99
CA VAL A 103 -28.86 -13.93 -18.25
C VAL A 103 -27.74 -13.36 -19.11
N LYS A 104 -27.58 -13.84 -20.35
CA LYS A 104 -26.46 -13.53 -21.26
C LYS A 104 -26.96 -12.99 -22.60
N ASN A 105 -26.05 -12.43 -23.38
CA ASN A 105 -26.36 -11.72 -24.64
C ASN A 105 -27.25 -10.48 -24.43
N VAL A 106 -27.23 -9.92 -23.22
CA VAL A 106 -27.85 -8.62 -22.90
C VAL A 106 -27.03 -7.53 -23.60
N ASN A 107 -27.65 -6.43 -24.01
CA ASN A 107 -26.92 -5.30 -24.58
C ASN A 107 -26.10 -4.58 -23.49
N PHE A 108 -25.06 -3.86 -23.91
CA PHE A 108 -24.14 -3.17 -23.00
C PHE A 108 -24.74 -1.87 -22.43
N SER A 109 -25.78 -1.36 -23.08
CA SER A 109 -26.61 -0.22 -22.67
C SER A 109 -27.75 -0.58 -21.72
N THR A 110 -28.26 -1.82 -21.76
CA THR A 110 -29.48 -2.21 -21.05
C THR A 110 -29.36 -1.93 -19.55
N ALA A 111 -30.28 -1.15 -19.02
CA ALA A 111 -30.30 -0.78 -17.62
C ALA A 111 -30.62 -2.00 -16.74
N LYS A 112 -30.17 -1.96 -15.48
CA LYS A 112 -30.50 -3.00 -14.49
C LYS A 112 -32.01 -3.07 -14.26
N GLU A 113 -32.67 -1.94 -14.37
CA GLU A 113 -34.09 -1.71 -14.17
C GLU A 113 -34.92 -2.30 -15.32
N GLU A 114 -34.45 -2.15 -16.57
CA GLU A 114 -35.04 -2.82 -17.76
C GLU A 114 -34.94 -4.35 -17.64
N ILE A 115 -33.78 -4.87 -17.20
CA ILE A 115 -33.61 -6.31 -16.93
C ILE A 115 -34.54 -6.76 -15.80
N ALA A 116 -34.80 -5.93 -14.78
CA ALA A 116 -35.75 -6.26 -13.73
C ALA A 116 -37.18 -6.34 -14.29
N MET A 117 -37.63 -5.33 -15.04
CA MET A 117 -38.96 -5.29 -15.67
C MET A 117 -39.19 -6.48 -16.61
N HIS A 118 -38.20 -6.83 -17.45
CA HIS A 118 -38.28 -7.97 -18.37
C HIS A 118 -38.41 -9.33 -17.68
N PHE A 119 -38.01 -9.45 -16.41
CA PHE A 119 -38.14 -10.67 -15.63
C PHE A 119 -39.29 -10.63 -14.62
N ASP A 120 -39.84 -9.46 -14.29
CA ASP A 120 -40.96 -9.33 -13.34
C ASP A 120 -42.27 -9.94 -13.90
N GLN A 121 -42.44 -9.97 -15.23
CA GLN A 121 -43.52 -10.70 -15.91
C GLN A 121 -43.54 -12.21 -15.61
N ALA A 122 -42.41 -12.79 -15.20
CA ALA A 122 -42.34 -14.18 -14.74
C ALA A 122 -42.67 -14.33 -13.25
N GLY A 123 -42.60 -13.25 -12.47
CA GLY A 123 -42.74 -13.23 -11.02
C GLY A 123 -41.73 -12.28 -10.37
N ARG A 124 -42.00 -11.87 -9.12
CA ARG A 124 -41.29 -10.76 -8.47
C ARG A 124 -39.77 -10.92 -8.42
N VAL A 125 -39.05 -9.96 -8.98
CA VAL A 125 -37.58 -9.94 -8.99
C VAL A 125 -37.03 -9.37 -7.68
N LYS A 126 -36.19 -10.15 -6.99
CA LYS A 126 -35.62 -9.81 -5.68
C LYS A 126 -34.31 -9.03 -5.78
N SER A 127 -33.47 -9.32 -6.78
CA SER A 127 -32.35 -8.43 -7.15
C SER A 127 -31.82 -8.72 -8.55
N VAL A 128 -31.37 -7.67 -9.25
CA VAL A 128 -30.56 -7.78 -10.48
C VAL A 128 -29.15 -7.26 -10.20
N ARG A 129 -28.14 -7.98 -10.67
CA ARG A 129 -26.71 -7.63 -10.55
C ARG A 129 -26.00 -7.81 -11.88
N ILE A 130 -25.69 -6.70 -12.55
CA ILE A 130 -24.75 -6.65 -13.67
C ILE A 130 -23.32 -6.55 -13.08
N PRO A 131 -22.31 -7.31 -13.55
CA PRO A 131 -20.91 -7.10 -13.18
C PRO A 131 -20.44 -5.71 -13.62
N LYS A 132 -19.55 -5.05 -12.85
CA LYS A 132 -19.13 -3.65 -13.05
C LYS A 132 -18.31 -3.34 -14.33
N HIS A 133 -18.30 -4.23 -15.33
CA HIS A 133 -17.75 -3.93 -16.66
C HIS A 133 -18.89 -3.92 -17.69
N ARG A 134 -19.08 -2.75 -18.33
CA ARG A 134 -20.02 -2.53 -19.45
C ARG A 134 -19.72 -3.39 -20.70
N SER A 135 -18.65 -4.16 -20.73
CA SER A 135 -18.29 -5.12 -21.79
C SER A 135 -18.74 -6.56 -21.54
N SER A 136 -19.38 -6.87 -20.42
CA SER A 136 -19.69 -8.26 -20.02
C SER A 136 -20.88 -8.89 -20.76
N GLY A 137 -21.93 -8.12 -21.08
CA GLY A 137 -23.09 -8.62 -21.83
C GLY A 137 -23.91 -9.69 -21.10
N PHE A 138 -23.76 -9.78 -19.77
CA PHE A 138 -24.54 -10.68 -18.93
C PHE A 138 -24.85 -10.09 -17.56
N ALA A 139 -25.98 -10.50 -16.99
CA ALA A 139 -26.46 -10.12 -15.67
C ALA A 139 -26.84 -11.35 -14.84
N PHE A 140 -26.98 -11.17 -13.53
CA PHE A 140 -27.58 -12.16 -12.63
C PHE A 140 -28.91 -11.65 -12.12
N VAL A 141 -29.93 -12.51 -12.11
CA VAL A 141 -31.28 -12.18 -11.63
C VAL A 141 -31.64 -13.16 -10.51
N GLU A 142 -31.93 -12.65 -9.31
CA GLU A 142 -32.45 -13.43 -8.19
C GLU A 142 -33.98 -13.25 -8.13
N MET A 143 -34.72 -14.35 -8.25
CA MET A 143 -36.18 -14.35 -8.11
C MET A 143 -36.58 -14.50 -6.64
N GLU A 144 -37.74 -13.96 -6.24
CA GLU A 144 -38.20 -14.05 -4.85
C GLU A 144 -38.68 -15.46 -4.47
N ASN A 145 -39.30 -16.20 -5.39
CA ASN A 145 -39.87 -17.53 -5.14
C ASN A 145 -39.58 -18.53 -6.29
N ALA A 146 -39.89 -19.82 -6.04
CA ALA A 146 -39.56 -20.92 -6.94
C ALA A 146 -40.41 -20.96 -8.22
N ASP A 147 -41.66 -20.50 -8.17
CA ASP A 147 -42.56 -20.38 -9.33
C ASP A 147 -42.05 -19.29 -10.30
N GLY A 148 -41.70 -18.12 -9.77
CA GLY A 148 -41.04 -17.05 -10.53
C GLY A 148 -39.71 -17.49 -11.12
N PHE A 149 -38.93 -18.31 -10.40
CA PHE A 149 -37.70 -18.91 -10.94
C PHE A 149 -37.96 -19.90 -12.09
N GLN A 150 -39.03 -20.70 -12.03
CA GLN A 150 -39.44 -21.58 -13.13
C GLN A 150 -39.80 -20.79 -14.39
N LYS A 151 -40.69 -19.79 -14.24
CA LYS A 151 -41.15 -18.93 -15.34
C LYS A 151 -40.00 -18.10 -15.92
N ALA A 152 -39.13 -17.54 -15.09
CA ALA A 152 -37.98 -16.76 -15.52
C ALA A 152 -36.95 -17.61 -16.31
N PHE A 153 -36.81 -18.89 -15.99
CA PHE A 153 -35.94 -19.82 -16.73
C PHE A 153 -36.49 -20.20 -18.12
N LEU A 154 -37.79 -19.98 -18.36
CA LEU A 154 -38.43 -20.17 -19.68
C LEU A 154 -38.23 -18.98 -20.63
N LEU A 155 -37.80 -17.80 -20.14
CA LEU A 155 -37.50 -16.62 -20.97
C LEU A 155 -36.21 -16.75 -21.82
N ASP A 156 -35.64 -17.95 -21.97
CA ASP A 156 -34.45 -18.22 -22.79
C ASP A 156 -34.73 -18.04 -24.29
N GLY A 157 -34.17 -16.99 -24.87
CA GLY A 157 -34.37 -16.58 -26.26
C GLY A 157 -35.33 -15.42 -26.44
N SER A 158 -35.97 -14.92 -25.38
CA SER A 158 -36.81 -13.71 -25.42
C SER A 158 -36.01 -12.47 -25.83
N VAL A 159 -36.67 -11.49 -26.45
CA VAL A 159 -36.02 -10.26 -26.93
C VAL A 159 -35.97 -9.22 -25.80
N LEU A 160 -34.78 -8.72 -25.48
CA LEU A 160 -34.54 -7.58 -24.59
C LEU A 160 -33.52 -6.64 -25.25
N ASP A 161 -33.83 -5.35 -25.34
CA ASP A 161 -33.03 -4.32 -26.04
C ASP A 161 -32.55 -4.81 -27.43
N GLY A 162 -33.52 -5.26 -28.24
CA GLY A 162 -33.30 -5.76 -29.60
C GLY A 162 -32.54 -7.10 -29.73
N ARG A 163 -32.15 -7.75 -28.62
CA ARG A 163 -31.35 -8.99 -28.63
C ARG A 163 -32.10 -10.16 -28.01
N LYS A 164 -32.03 -11.34 -28.66
CA LYS A 164 -32.51 -12.60 -28.06
C LYS A 164 -31.52 -13.04 -26.97
N ILE A 165 -31.94 -12.99 -25.71
CA ILE A 165 -31.11 -13.27 -24.53
C ILE A 165 -30.97 -14.78 -24.26
N ASN A 166 -30.01 -15.17 -23.42
CA ASN A 166 -29.86 -16.55 -22.97
C ASN A 166 -29.90 -16.71 -21.45
N VAL A 167 -30.76 -17.60 -20.95
CA VAL A 167 -30.98 -17.82 -19.51
C VAL A 167 -30.44 -19.20 -19.11
N ASP A 168 -29.33 -19.20 -18.36
CA ASP A 168 -28.72 -20.39 -17.74
C ASP A 168 -28.95 -20.40 -16.22
N LEU A 169 -28.75 -21.55 -15.58
CA LEU A 169 -28.77 -21.69 -14.11
C LEU A 169 -27.50 -21.10 -13.48
N SER A 170 -27.64 -20.51 -12.28
CA SER A 170 -26.52 -20.02 -11.48
C SER A 170 -26.58 -20.49 -10.02
N GLU A 171 -25.46 -20.30 -9.30
CA GLU A 171 -25.39 -20.52 -7.85
C GLU A 171 -24.78 -19.31 -7.14
N SER A 172 -25.36 -18.96 -5.99
CA SER A 172 -24.91 -17.86 -5.12
C SER A 172 -23.80 -18.30 -4.16
N GLY A 173 -22.67 -17.61 -4.15
CA GLY A 173 -21.60 -17.79 -3.18
C GLY A 173 -20.34 -17.01 -3.57
N SER A 174 -19.60 -16.49 -2.59
CA SER A 174 -18.38 -15.69 -2.79
C SER A 174 -17.08 -16.51 -2.85
N LYS A 175 -17.13 -17.79 -2.48
CA LYS A 175 -16.06 -18.77 -2.74
C LYS A 175 -16.69 -19.98 -3.44
N LYS A 176 -16.09 -20.41 -4.56
CA LYS A 176 -16.49 -21.61 -5.32
C LYS A 176 -15.27 -22.50 -5.49
N SER A 177 -15.38 -23.79 -5.17
CA SER A 177 -14.33 -24.76 -5.50
C SER A 177 -14.33 -25.03 -7.01
N ALA A 178 -13.15 -25.25 -7.60
CA ALA A 178 -13.00 -25.49 -9.04
C ALA A 178 -13.90 -26.65 -9.53
N THR A 179 -13.97 -27.73 -8.74
CA THR A 179 -14.83 -28.90 -8.99
C THR A 179 -16.32 -28.54 -9.14
N ARG A 180 -16.81 -27.56 -8.36
CA ARG A 180 -18.22 -27.14 -8.39
C ARG A 180 -18.53 -26.22 -9.57
N ILE A 181 -17.54 -25.44 -10.04
CA ILE A 181 -17.64 -24.66 -11.29
C ILE A 181 -17.79 -25.62 -12.47
N GLN A 182 -16.87 -26.59 -12.59
CA GLN A 182 -16.89 -27.60 -13.67
C GLN A 182 -18.21 -28.40 -13.72
N LEU A 183 -18.78 -28.73 -12.55
CA LEU A 183 -20.08 -29.42 -12.47
C LEU A 183 -21.24 -28.57 -13.03
N LEU A 184 -21.29 -27.28 -12.71
CA LEU A 184 -22.31 -26.34 -13.21
C LEU A 184 -22.17 -26.08 -14.71
N GLU A 185 -20.94 -25.97 -15.21
CA GLU A 185 -20.66 -25.81 -16.64
C GLU A 185 -21.09 -27.05 -17.43
N LYS A 186 -20.80 -28.26 -16.91
CA LYS A 186 -21.27 -29.53 -17.48
C LYS A 186 -22.80 -29.60 -17.54
N LYS A 187 -23.50 -29.26 -16.45
CA LYS A 187 -24.99 -29.21 -16.41
C LYS A 187 -25.56 -28.19 -17.41
N ASN A 188 -25.05 -26.97 -17.44
CA ASN A 188 -25.54 -25.94 -18.38
C ASN A 188 -25.23 -26.30 -19.84
N ALA A 189 -24.13 -26.99 -20.13
CA ALA A 189 -23.85 -27.51 -21.47
C ALA A 189 -24.85 -28.61 -21.91
N GLU A 190 -25.30 -29.45 -20.97
CA GLU A 190 -26.33 -30.48 -21.21
C GLU A 190 -27.72 -29.86 -21.45
N ILE A 191 -28.11 -28.87 -20.65
CA ILE A 191 -29.35 -28.08 -20.88
C ILE A 191 -29.36 -27.47 -22.27
N ARG A 192 -28.25 -26.88 -22.74
CA ARG A 192 -28.16 -26.33 -24.10
C ARG A 192 -28.22 -27.39 -25.20
N LYS A 193 -27.73 -28.61 -24.96
CA LYS A 193 -27.93 -29.76 -25.88
C LYS A 193 -29.41 -30.15 -25.95
N LEU A 194 -30.12 -30.20 -24.81
CA LEU A 194 -31.56 -30.48 -24.76
C LEU A 194 -32.37 -29.39 -25.47
N ARG A 195 -32.15 -28.10 -25.16
CA ARG A 195 -32.82 -26.98 -25.87
C ARG A 195 -32.54 -26.99 -27.38
N LYS A 196 -31.32 -27.31 -27.82
CA LYS A 196 -30.96 -27.44 -29.25
C LYS A 196 -31.57 -28.69 -29.91
N LYS A 197 -31.82 -29.77 -29.16
CA LYS A 197 -32.60 -30.94 -29.62
C LYS A 197 -34.07 -30.55 -29.78
N ASN A 198 -34.68 -29.95 -28.76
CA ASN A 198 -36.09 -29.53 -28.78
C ASN A 198 -36.38 -28.50 -29.90
N ARG A 199 -35.50 -27.52 -30.17
CA ARG A 199 -35.65 -26.62 -31.33
C ARG A 199 -35.67 -27.35 -32.69
N LYS A 200 -35.00 -28.51 -32.81
CA LYS A 200 -35.08 -29.36 -34.01
C LYS A 200 -36.33 -30.25 -34.05
N THR A 201 -36.97 -30.48 -32.92
CA THR A 201 -38.23 -31.25 -32.83
C THR A 201 -39.46 -30.33 -33.01
N ALA A 202 -39.43 -29.11 -32.47
CA ALA A 202 -40.50 -28.12 -32.57
C ALA A 202 -40.74 -27.66 -34.02
N GLY A 203 -39.70 -27.58 -34.85
CA GLY A 203 -39.82 -27.31 -36.30
C GLY A 203 -40.46 -28.44 -37.13
N LYS A 204 -41.36 -29.24 -36.54
CA LYS A 204 -42.07 -30.33 -37.21
C LYS A 204 -43.46 -30.72 -36.66
N PHE A 205 -43.94 -30.09 -35.59
CA PHE A 205 -45.30 -30.25 -35.08
C PHE A 205 -45.77 -28.92 -34.46
N GLY A 206 -46.97 -28.46 -34.80
CA GLY A 206 -47.51 -27.18 -34.34
C GLY A 206 -48.77 -27.32 -33.49
N GLN A 207 -49.22 -26.17 -32.96
CA GLN A 207 -50.54 -25.89 -32.41
C GLN A 207 -50.97 -26.67 -31.14
N ARG A 208 -51.05 -25.97 -30.00
CA ARG A 208 -52.35 -25.59 -29.42
C ARG A 208 -52.23 -24.63 -28.21
N ASP A 209 -53.37 -24.01 -27.91
CA ASP A 209 -53.58 -22.85 -27.05
C ASP A 209 -53.40 -23.14 -25.56
N LEU A 210 -53.07 -22.11 -24.76
CA LEU A 210 -53.73 -21.83 -23.46
C LEU A 210 -53.25 -20.50 -22.83
N LEU A 211 -53.96 -19.41 -23.14
CA LEU A 211 -54.06 -18.24 -22.26
C LEU A 211 -55.53 -17.85 -22.14
N GLY A 212 -56.05 -17.92 -20.90
CA GLY A 212 -57.45 -17.60 -20.61
C GLY A 212 -57.69 -17.50 -19.10
N ASN A 213 -58.09 -16.31 -18.65
CA ASN A 213 -58.35 -15.93 -17.26
C ASN A 213 -57.08 -15.89 -16.37
N PHE A 214 -56.96 -15.02 -15.36
CA PHE A 214 -57.97 -14.16 -14.73
C PHE A 214 -57.59 -12.66 -14.73
N ARG A 215 -58.63 -11.81 -14.66
CA ARG A 215 -58.55 -10.38 -14.37
C ARG A 215 -59.14 -10.11 -12.98
N ASN A 216 -58.71 -9.01 -12.35
CA ASN A 216 -59.30 -8.38 -11.15
C ASN A 216 -59.19 -9.13 -9.81
N LEU A 217 -58.53 -8.51 -8.83
CA LEU A 217 -59.25 -7.83 -7.74
C LEU A 217 -58.38 -6.73 -7.11
N SER A 218 -58.99 -5.78 -6.41
CA SER A 218 -58.35 -4.54 -5.93
C SER A 218 -58.30 -4.46 -4.41
N THR A 219 -57.29 -3.72 -3.89
CA THR A 219 -57.31 -2.89 -2.67
C THR A 219 -57.96 -3.43 -1.37
N ALA A 220 -57.14 -3.52 -0.32
CA ALA A 220 -57.58 -3.26 1.06
C ALA A 220 -56.47 -2.50 1.81
N THR A 221 -56.84 -1.43 2.52
CA THR A 221 -55.90 -0.56 3.27
C THR A 221 -56.04 -0.82 4.77
N VAL A 222 -54.92 -0.86 5.50
CA VAL A 222 -54.91 -0.71 6.97
C VAL A 222 -53.83 0.29 7.35
N THR A 223 -54.22 1.34 8.06
CA THR A 223 -53.36 2.41 8.57
C THR A 223 -53.12 2.27 10.07
N SER A 224 -51.88 2.49 10.51
CA SER A 224 -51.55 2.91 11.88
C SER A 224 -50.27 3.74 11.88
N ALA A 225 -50.13 4.64 12.85
CA ALA A 225 -49.19 5.77 12.79
C ALA A 225 -47.79 5.45 13.38
N PRO A 226 -46.73 6.16 12.94
CA PRO A 226 -45.40 6.03 13.52
C PRO A 226 -45.33 6.70 14.90
N GLN A 227 -44.74 6.01 15.88
CA GLN A 227 -44.32 6.62 17.16
C GLN A 227 -42.79 6.79 17.23
N SER A 228 -42.38 7.74 18.05
CA SER A 228 -41.03 8.31 18.16
C SER A 228 -39.95 7.34 18.68
N SER A 229 -38.79 7.32 18.02
CA SER A 229 -37.57 6.64 18.51
C SER A 229 -36.25 7.39 18.17
N SER A 230 -36.33 8.71 17.94
CA SER A 230 -35.22 9.57 17.50
C SER A 230 -33.95 9.48 18.37
N THR A 231 -34.08 9.25 19.67
CA THR A 231 -32.97 9.07 20.62
C THR A 231 -32.14 7.82 20.36
N GLN A 232 -32.76 6.68 20.03
CA GLN A 232 -32.01 5.45 19.78
C GLN A 232 -31.19 5.51 18.49
N GLU A 233 -31.67 6.20 17.46
CA GLU A 233 -30.91 6.31 16.21
C GLU A 233 -29.76 7.31 16.31
N GLN A 234 -29.89 8.40 17.08
CA GLN A 234 -28.76 9.27 17.39
C GLN A 234 -27.68 8.53 18.20
N GLN A 235 -28.05 7.76 19.23
CA GLN A 235 -27.11 6.96 20.01
C GLN A 235 -26.43 5.86 19.17
N ARG A 236 -27.17 5.17 18.28
CA ARG A 236 -26.57 4.21 17.33
C ARG A 236 -25.60 4.87 16.35
N ARG A 237 -25.88 6.10 15.88
CA ARG A 237 -24.98 6.85 15.00
C ARG A 237 -23.70 7.28 15.72
N GLN A 238 -23.76 7.67 17.00
CA GLN A 238 -22.56 7.96 17.80
C GLN A 238 -21.69 6.71 18.06
N HIS A 239 -22.29 5.58 18.46
CA HIS A 239 -21.53 4.34 18.70
C HIS A 239 -20.91 3.71 17.43
N ALA A 240 -21.40 4.05 16.23
CA ALA A 240 -20.86 3.54 14.97
C ALA A 240 -19.56 4.21 14.48
N SER A 241 -19.08 5.26 15.16
CA SER A 241 -17.93 6.07 14.72
C SER A 241 -16.56 5.46 15.07
N TYR A 242 -16.45 4.70 16.17
CA TYR A 242 -15.17 4.15 16.62
C TYR A 242 -14.67 3.03 15.69
N GLY A 243 -13.73 3.37 14.80
CA GLY A 243 -13.07 2.44 13.89
C GLY A 243 -13.20 2.76 12.40
N LYS A 244 -13.78 3.90 12.03
CA LYS A 244 -13.83 4.40 10.65
C LYS A 244 -13.20 5.78 10.48
N MET A 245 -12.87 6.14 9.25
CA MET A 245 -12.37 7.44 8.83
C MET A 245 -12.95 7.85 7.47
N SER A 246 -12.87 9.15 7.18
CA SER A 246 -13.17 9.71 5.86
C SER A 246 -11.96 9.63 4.95
N GLY A 247 -12.20 9.53 3.64
CA GLY A 247 -11.15 9.68 2.64
C GLY A 247 -11.64 9.52 1.22
N TRP A 248 -10.72 9.73 0.28
CA TRP A 248 -10.97 9.64 -1.15
C TRP A 248 -10.30 8.39 -1.71
N GLN A 249 -11.09 7.56 -2.39
CA GLN A 249 -10.69 6.24 -2.86
C GLN A 249 -11.05 6.03 -4.33
N ILE A 250 -10.16 5.37 -5.08
CA ILE A 250 -10.48 4.80 -6.39
C ILE A 250 -10.87 3.32 -6.27
N HIS A 251 -11.79 2.88 -7.15
CA HIS A 251 -12.38 1.54 -7.13
C HIS A 251 -12.10 0.73 -8.40
N ALA A 252 -11.68 1.39 -9.49
CA ALA A 252 -10.96 0.84 -10.62
C ALA A 252 -9.86 1.83 -11.08
N TYR A 253 -9.11 1.46 -12.12
CA TYR A 253 -8.27 2.39 -12.87
C TYR A 253 -9.10 3.03 -13.99
N GLY A 254 -8.95 4.34 -14.21
CA GLY A 254 -9.83 5.10 -15.10
C GLY A 254 -9.46 6.58 -15.19
N VAL A 255 -10.45 7.46 -15.37
CA VAL A 255 -10.27 8.92 -15.31
C VAL A 255 -10.57 9.45 -13.89
N PRO A 256 -9.83 10.46 -13.39
CA PRO A 256 -10.03 10.99 -12.04
C PRO A 256 -11.47 11.37 -11.70
N GLN A 257 -12.20 11.97 -12.64
CA GLN A 257 -13.57 12.44 -12.47
C GLN A 257 -14.61 11.32 -12.24
N GLU A 258 -14.32 10.09 -12.67
CA GLU A 258 -15.22 8.93 -12.53
C GLU A 258 -14.83 8.03 -11.35
N GLU A 259 -13.52 7.91 -11.09
CA GLU A 259 -12.98 6.96 -10.11
C GLU A 259 -12.74 7.54 -8.72
N ILE A 260 -12.40 8.83 -8.57
CA ILE A 260 -12.15 9.45 -7.25
C ILE A 260 -13.47 9.62 -6.50
N GLN A 261 -13.71 8.77 -5.50
CA GLN A 261 -14.97 8.71 -4.75
C GLN A 261 -14.73 8.92 -3.25
N PHE A 262 -15.51 9.82 -2.65
CA PHE A 262 -15.48 10.05 -1.20
C PHE A 262 -16.13 8.89 -0.44
N ASN A 263 -15.55 8.51 0.69
CA ASN A 263 -16.02 7.44 1.55
C ASN A 263 -15.80 7.84 3.02
N ASP A 264 -16.89 8.03 3.78
CA ASP A 264 -16.89 8.26 5.23
C ASP A 264 -16.76 6.95 6.05
N GLY A 265 -16.80 5.82 5.34
CA GLY A 265 -16.84 4.48 5.89
C GLY A 265 -15.53 3.69 5.82
N ILE A 266 -14.41 4.32 5.49
CA ILE A 266 -13.11 3.63 5.36
C ILE A 266 -12.70 3.06 6.71
N LYS A 267 -12.26 1.81 6.78
CA LYS A 267 -11.75 1.21 8.03
C LYS A 267 -10.49 1.98 8.47
N MET A 268 -10.45 2.39 9.75
CA MET A 268 -9.25 2.97 10.36
C MET A 268 -8.01 2.08 10.09
N PRO A 269 -6.91 2.65 9.57
CA PRO A 269 -5.67 1.91 9.43
C PRO A 269 -5.06 1.64 10.81
N ILE A 270 -4.32 0.54 10.93
CA ILE A 270 -3.83 -0.02 12.18
C ILE A 270 -2.36 -0.41 12.03
N LEU A 271 -1.56 -0.15 13.08
CA LEU A 271 -0.11 -0.33 13.08
C LEU A 271 0.27 -1.81 12.97
N ARG A 272 1.04 -2.16 11.93
CA ARG A 272 1.52 -3.51 11.60
C ARG A 272 2.95 -3.80 12.07
N SER A 273 3.68 -2.78 12.49
CA SER A 273 5.07 -2.88 12.96
C SER A 273 5.27 -2.00 14.19
N PRO A 274 6.16 -2.36 15.14
CA PRO A 274 6.60 -1.46 16.21
C PRO A 274 7.24 -0.16 15.69
N THR A 275 7.65 -0.09 14.42
CA THR A 275 8.25 1.09 13.77
C THR A 275 7.23 2.02 13.07
N GLN A 276 5.92 1.73 13.12
CA GLN A 276 4.90 2.52 12.43
C GLN A 276 4.24 3.59 13.31
N LEU A 277 3.77 4.66 12.66
CA LEU A 277 2.98 5.74 13.26
C LEU A 277 1.65 5.90 12.52
N LEU A 278 0.60 6.20 13.27
CA LEU A 278 -0.70 6.63 12.77
C LEU A 278 -0.74 8.16 12.91
N VAL A 279 -0.82 8.84 11.78
CA VAL A 279 -0.83 10.30 11.71
C VAL A 279 -2.21 10.76 11.28
N LYS A 280 -2.79 11.70 12.04
CA LYS A 280 -3.98 12.45 11.63
C LYS A 280 -3.57 13.52 10.63
N VAL A 281 -4.03 13.40 9.39
CA VAL A 281 -3.67 14.31 8.30
C VAL A 281 -4.35 15.66 8.51
N LYS A 282 -3.59 16.74 8.34
CA LYS A 282 -4.06 18.14 8.45
C LYS A 282 -3.95 18.86 7.11
N ALA A 283 -2.95 18.50 6.31
CA ALA A 283 -2.77 18.87 4.91
C ALA A 283 -1.98 17.78 4.16
N SER A 284 -2.17 17.68 2.85
CA SER A 284 -1.48 16.76 1.93
C SER A 284 -1.48 17.33 0.51
N SER A 285 -0.61 16.83 -0.38
CA SER A 285 -0.53 17.29 -1.77
C SER A 285 -0.91 16.25 -2.84
N VAL A 286 -1.54 16.75 -3.90
CA VAL A 286 -1.71 16.02 -5.17
C VAL A 286 -0.43 16.13 -5.99
N ASN A 287 0.16 14.98 -6.34
CA ASN A 287 1.34 14.92 -7.21
C ASN A 287 0.98 14.32 -8.58
N PRO A 288 1.77 14.58 -9.65
CA PRO A 288 1.55 13.95 -10.96
C PRO A 288 1.55 12.42 -10.94
N ILE A 289 2.25 11.81 -9.98
CA ILE A 289 2.25 10.35 -9.76
C ILE A 289 0.87 9.84 -9.31
N ASP A 290 0.11 10.62 -8.52
CA ASP A 290 -1.23 10.21 -8.09
C ASP A 290 -2.19 10.18 -9.28
N VAL A 291 -2.12 11.18 -10.17
CA VAL A 291 -2.88 11.20 -11.43
C VAL A 291 -2.47 10.02 -12.33
N ALA A 292 -1.17 9.73 -12.43
CA ALA A 292 -0.68 8.59 -13.21
C ALA A 292 -1.16 7.23 -12.65
N MET A 293 -1.17 7.06 -11.32
CA MET A 293 -1.64 5.84 -10.65
C MET A 293 -3.13 5.59 -10.86
N ILE A 294 -3.99 6.62 -10.95
CA ILE A 294 -5.41 6.45 -11.32
C ILE A 294 -5.56 5.86 -12.73
N ASN A 295 -4.68 6.26 -13.66
CA ASN A 295 -4.65 5.73 -15.02
C ASN A 295 -3.94 4.36 -15.12
N GLY A 296 -3.60 3.73 -13.98
CA GLY A 296 -2.99 2.39 -13.92
C GLY A 296 -1.47 2.34 -14.07
N TYR A 297 -0.77 3.48 -14.04
CA TYR A 297 0.70 3.51 -14.15
C TYR A 297 1.39 2.80 -12.97
N GLY A 298 2.27 1.85 -13.29
CA GLY A 298 2.97 1.01 -12.32
C GLY A 298 2.12 -0.11 -11.71
N ALA A 299 0.86 -0.28 -12.14
CA ALA A 299 -0.07 -1.22 -11.52
C ALA A 299 0.46 -2.65 -11.47
N SER A 300 1.17 -3.14 -12.49
CA SER A 300 1.71 -4.51 -12.50
C SER A 300 2.76 -4.74 -11.42
N VAL A 301 3.68 -3.78 -11.22
CA VAL A 301 4.73 -3.88 -10.20
C VAL A 301 4.15 -3.63 -8.81
N LEU A 302 3.35 -2.57 -8.68
CA LEU A 302 2.85 -2.13 -7.38
C LEU A 302 1.82 -3.14 -6.82
N ASN A 303 0.91 -3.69 -7.63
CA ASN A 303 0.01 -4.77 -7.18
C ASN A 303 0.78 -5.99 -6.68
N ALA A 304 1.88 -6.38 -7.32
CA ALA A 304 2.72 -7.49 -6.86
C ALA A 304 3.39 -7.22 -5.50
N MET A 305 3.73 -5.96 -5.19
CA MET A 305 4.24 -5.54 -3.88
C MET A 305 3.14 -5.54 -2.78
N ARG A 306 1.87 -5.37 -3.17
CA ARG A 306 0.72 -5.20 -2.26
C ARG A 306 -0.03 -6.49 -1.97
N CYS A 307 -0.21 -7.32 -3.00
CA CYS A 307 -1.14 -8.45 -3.02
C CYS A 307 -0.39 -9.77 -3.22
N LYS A 308 -0.01 -10.43 -2.10
CA LYS A 308 0.69 -11.73 -2.10
C LYS A 308 -0.02 -12.82 -2.92
N ASP A 309 -1.35 -12.73 -3.06
CA ASP A 309 -2.20 -13.69 -3.78
C ASP A 309 -2.51 -13.29 -5.25
N GLY A 310 -1.84 -12.28 -5.81
CA GLY A 310 -2.07 -11.82 -7.19
C GLY A 310 -3.37 -11.02 -7.40
N GLY A 311 -3.92 -10.45 -6.32
CA GLY A 311 -5.10 -9.57 -6.35
C GLY A 311 -4.84 -8.18 -6.93
N ILE A 312 -5.91 -7.38 -7.01
CA ILE A 312 -5.90 -5.97 -7.42
C ILE A 312 -6.19 -5.12 -6.18
N GLU A 313 -5.58 -3.94 -6.06
CA GLU A 313 -5.50 -3.15 -4.82
C GLU A 313 -6.83 -2.60 -4.26
N PHE A 314 -7.90 -2.52 -5.06
CA PHE A 314 -9.05 -1.67 -4.72
C PHE A 314 -9.81 -2.07 -3.45
N PRO A 315 -10.24 -1.09 -2.61
CA PRO A 315 -10.13 0.36 -2.84
C PRO A 315 -8.77 0.97 -2.44
N LEU A 316 -8.29 1.92 -3.25
CA LEU A 316 -7.01 2.61 -3.06
C LEU A 316 -7.21 4.07 -2.65
N VAL A 317 -6.60 4.48 -1.53
CA VAL A 317 -6.38 5.88 -1.11
C VAL A 317 -5.08 6.41 -1.71
N LEU A 318 -5.13 7.56 -2.37
CA LEU A 318 -3.96 8.21 -2.98
C LEU A 318 -3.35 9.29 -2.07
N GLY A 319 -2.39 10.07 -2.58
CA GLY A 319 -1.65 11.09 -1.82
C GLY A 319 -0.36 10.54 -1.25
N ARG A 320 0.75 11.23 -1.54
CA ARG A 320 2.13 10.72 -1.31
C ARG A 320 2.94 11.51 -0.29
N ASP A 321 2.49 12.69 0.13
CA ASP A 321 3.06 13.46 1.23
C ASP A 321 1.99 14.22 2.05
N PHE A 322 2.31 14.46 3.31
CA PHE A 322 1.40 15.01 4.30
C PHE A 322 2.11 15.88 5.35
N CYS A 323 1.32 16.75 5.96
CA CYS A 323 1.57 17.31 7.28
C CYS A 323 0.44 16.89 8.22
N GLY A 324 0.77 16.47 9.43
CA GLY A 324 -0.19 15.92 10.37
C GLY A 324 0.26 15.94 11.83
N GLU A 325 -0.44 15.16 12.64
CA GLU A 325 -0.27 15.03 14.10
C GLU A 325 -0.24 13.54 14.46
N ILE A 326 0.76 13.08 15.22
CA ILE A 326 0.82 11.67 15.65
C ILE A 326 -0.34 11.39 16.62
N VAL A 327 -1.19 10.41 16.32
CA VAL A 327 -2.28 9.96 17.21
C VAL A 327 -2.08 8.56 17.77
N GLN A 328 -1.17 7.77 17.19
CA GLN A 328 -0.70 6.50 17.74
C GLN A 328 0.71 6.22 17.20
N LYS A 329 1.57 5.58 18.00
CA LYS A 329 2.88 5.07 17.58
C LYS A 329 3.08 3.61 18.01
N GLY A 330 3.94 2.89 17.30
CA GLY A 330 4.39 1.56 17.67
C GLY A 330 5.38 1.59 18.84
N LEU A 331 5.55 0.45 19.51
CA LEU A 331 6.34 0.35 20.74
C LEU A 331 7.86 0.52 20.53
N GLY A 332 8.35 0.36 19.29
CA GLY A 332 9.75 0.57 18.93
C GLY A 332 10.12 2.05 18.70
N ILE A 333 9.23 3.00 19.02
CA ILE A 333 9.44 4.43 18.78
C ILE A 333 9.59 5.16 20.12
N SER A 334 10.83 5.57 20.39
CA SER A 334 11.19 6.28 21.62
C SER A 334 10.44 7.60 21.77
N SER A 335 9.84 7.81 22.96
CA SER A 335 9.26 9.08 23.40
C SER A 335 10.22 10.26 23.38
N ARG A 336 11.54 10.01 23.34
CA ARG A 336 12.56 11.06 23.20
C ARG A 336 12.74 11.53 21.75
N GLU A 337 12.28 10.76 20.77
CA GLU A 337 12.30 11.12 19.35
C GLU A 337 10.94 11.64 18.86
N LEU A 338 9.87 10.90 19.11
CA LEU A 338 8.52 11.14 18.60
C LEU A 338 7.46 10.69 19.61
N GLU A 339 6.47 11.53 19.86
CA GLU A 339 5.38 11.27 20.80
C GLU A 339 4.00 11.58 20.21
N VAL A 340 2.95 10.98 20.79
CA VAL A 340 1.56 11.32 20.47
C VAL A 340 1.31 12.81 20.75
N GLY A 341 0.75 13.52 19.77
CA GLY A 341 0.57 14.97 19.76
C GLY A 341 1.66 15.75 19.02
N ASP A 342 2.80 15.16 18.66
CA ASP A 342 3.81 15.84 17.84
C ASP A 342 3.26 16.20 16.44
N GLU A 343 3.54 17.43 16.00
CA GLU A 343 3.33 17.82 14.61
C GLU A 343 4.44 17.27 13.72
N VAL A 344 4.04 16.56 12.67
CA VAL A 344 4.94 15.82 11.78
C VAL A 344 4.68 16.13 10.31
N TRP A 345 5.72 15.98 9.51
CA TRP A 345 5.65 15.96 8.06
C TRP A 345 6.29 14.67 7.53
N GLY A 346 5.73 14.08 6.49
CA GLY A 346 6.20 12.79 5.98
C GLY A 346 5.70 12.42 4.59
N VAL A 347 6.18 11.28 4.09
CA VAL A 347 5.87 10.72 2.78
C VAL A 347 5.29 9.31 2.87
N VAL A 348 4.59 8.88 1.81
CA VAL A 348 3.95 7.56 1.73
C VAL A 348 4.51 6.78 0.52
N PRO A 349 5.32 5.73 0.74
CA PRO A 349 5.80 4.84 -0.33
C PRO A 349 4.69 4.39 -1.28
N LEU A 350 4.96 4.37 -2.60
CA LEU A 350 3.94 4.17 -3.65
C LEU A 350 3.11 2.87 -3.49
N HIS A 351 3.68 1.84 -2.88
CA HIS A 351 3.01 0.57 -2.63
C HIS A 351 2.09 0.56 -1.39
N LEU A 352 1.93 1.68 -0.69
CA LEU A 352 1.07 1.83 0.50
C LEU A 352 -0.12 2.78 0.26
N GLN A 353 -1.21 2.49 0.99
CA GLN A 353 -2.40 3.34 1.10
C GLN A 353 -2.01 4.77 1.53
N GLY A 354 -2.47 5.75 0.79
CA GLY A 354 -2.03 7.15 0.86
C GLY A 354 -2.71 8.02 1.93
N CYS A 355 -2.41 9.32 1.85
CA CYS A 355 -2.80 10.35 2.82
C CYS A 355 -3.93 11.29 2.34
N HIS A 356 -4.68 10.97 1.29
CA HIS A 356 -5.97 11.61 0.97
C HIS A 356 -7.12 11.01 1.81
N ALA A 357 -6.91 10.91 3.12
CA ALA A 357 -7.83 10.42 4.14
C ALA A 357 -7.54 11.12 5.48
N ASP A 358 -8.46 11.06 6.45
CA ASP A 358 -8.27 11.70 7.77
C ASP A 358 -7.04 11.16 8.53
N TYR A 359 -6.64 9.91 8.26
CA TYR A 359 -5.48 9.26 8.88
C TYR A 359 -4.67 8.44 7.87
N VAL A 360 -3.36 8.39 8.09
CA VAL A 360 -2.41 7.56 7.32
C VAL A 360 -1.49 6.79 8.28
N VAL A 361 -1.04 5.60 7.88
CA VAL A 361 -0.01 4.83 8.60
C VAL A 361 1.27 4.78 7.77
N VAL A 362 2.40 5.15 8.39
CA VAL A 362 3.72 5.16 7.76
C VAL A 362 4.81 4.67 8.73
N GLU A 363 5.96 4.29 8.18
CA GLU A 363 7.15 3.90 8.95
C GLU A 363 7.91 5.12 9.50
N LYS A 364 8.60 4.96 10.64
CA LYS A 364 9.41 6.01 11.28
C LYS A 364 10.50 6.62 10.38
N TYR A 365 10.98 5.90 9.36
CA TYR A 365 11.95 6.46 8.39
C TYR A 365 11.31 7.39 7.33
N CYS A 366 9.97 7.43 7.24
CA CYS A 366 9.23 8.22 6.26
C CYS A 366 8.72 9.58 6.79
N LEU A 367 8.88 9.88 8.08
CA LEU A 367 8.44 11.15 8.68
C LEU A 367 9.45 11.72 9.68
N PHE A 368 9.40 13.03 9.87
CA PHE A 368 10.15 13.80 10.87
C PHE A 368 9.20 14.76 11.61
N LYS A 369 9.66 15.42 12.68
CA LYS A 369 8.91 16.56 13.25
C LYS A 369 8.85 17.72 12.24
N LYS A 370 7.70 18.38 12.16
CA LYS A 370 7.45 19.49 11.22
C LYS A 370 8.37 20.68 11.52
N PRO A 371 9.06 21.29 10.54
CA PRO A 371 9.81 22.54 10.72
C PRO A 371 8.92 23.61 11.34
N SER A 372 9.33 24.20 12.47
CA SER A 372 8.48 25.11 13.25
C SER A 372 8.12 26.40 12.50
N ASN A 373 8.99 26.84 11.61
CA ASN A 373 8.87 28.08 10.81
C ASN A 373 7.96 27.97 9.57
N LEU A 374 7.51 26.76 9.19
CA LEU A 374 6.59 26.56 8.05
C LEU A 374 5.14 26.35 8.52
N SER A 375 4.15 26.74 7.71
CA SER A 375 2.77 26.30 7.97
C SER A 375 2.59 24.80 7.66
N LYS A 376 1.45 24.23 8.07
CA LYS A 376 1.08 22.84 7.76
C LYS A 376 0.88 22.62 6.27
N ILE A 377 0.34 23.63 5.59
CA ILE A 377 0.12 23.66 4.15
C ILE A 377 1.49 23.61 3.46
N ASP A 378 2.38 24.55 3.78
CA ASP A 378 3.75 24.63 3.22
C ASP A 378 4.53 23.32 3.43
N SER A 379 4.50 22.78 4.66
CA SER A 379 5.17 21.52 5.00
C SER A 379 4.68 20.36 4.14
N SER A 380 3.38 20.30 3.84
CA SER A 380 2.79 19.24 3.00
C SER A 380 3.09 19.36 1.50
N ALA A 381 3.73 20.44 1.04
CA ALA A 381 4.08 20.67 -0.37
C ALA A 381 5.53 20.27 -0.75
N ILE A 382 6.38 19.97 0.23
CA ILE A 382 7.84 19.87 0.03
C ILE A 382 8.32 18.44 -0.19
N LEU A 383 7.83 17.47 0.58
CA LEU A 383 8.61 16.24 0.76
C LEU A 383 8.62 15.28 -0.43
N TYR A 384 7.49 15.03 -1.12
CA TYR A 384 7.51 14.10 -2.25
C TYR A 384 8.31 14.66 -3.43
N ALA A 385 8.04 15.92 -3.79
CA ALA A 385 8.75 16.61 -4.86
C ALA A 385 10.23 16.88 -4.52
N GLY A 386 10.52 17.28 -3.28
CA GLY A 386 11.86 17.55 -2.77
C GLY A 386 12.73 16.30 -2.65
N LEU A 387 12.19 15.16 -2.19
CA LEU A 387 12.90 13.88 -2.20
C LEU A 387 13.13 13.36 -3.62
N THR A 388 12.23 13.67 -4.56
CA THR A 388 12.44 13.39 -5.98
C THR A 388 13.61 14.20 -6.53
N ALA A 389 13.64 15.52 -6.31
CA ALA A 389 14.76 16.38 -6.68
C ALA A 389 16.09 15.93 -6.04
N TRP A 390 16.08 15.69 -4.72
CA TRP A 390 17.23 15.24 -3.94
C TRP A 390 17.78 13.89 -4.44
N SER A 391 16.93 12.91 -4.71
CA SER A 391 17.35 11.63 -5.30
C SER A 391 17.93 11.78 -6.70
N GLY A 392 17.35 12.66 -7.53
CA GLY A 392 17.89 12.98 -8.86
C GLY A 392 19.29 13.59 -8.78
N LEU A 393 19.49 14.59 -7.93
CA LEU A 393 20.77 15.29 -7.79
C LEU A 393 21.85 14.46 -7.07
N TYR A 394 21.54 13.95 -5.88
CA TYR A 394 22.53 13.35 -4.98
C TYR A 394 22.72 11.85 -5.21
N ILE A 395 21.64 11.06 -5.30
CA ILE A 395 21.74 9.60 -5.49
C ILE A 395 22.06 9.26 -6.95
N THR A 396 21.38 9.90 -7.90
CA THR A 396 21.52 9.58 -9.33
C THR A 396 22.64 10.39 -9.97
N GLY A 397 22.68 11.70 -9.73
CA GLY A 397 23.66 12.65 -10.27
C GLY A 397 25.01 12.71 -9.53
N HIS A 398 25.10 12.14 -8.33
CA HIS A 398 26.32 12.14 -7.51
C HIS A 398 26.87 13.56 -7.22
N LEU A 399 25.97 14.56 -7.11
CA LEU A 399 26.33 15.94 -6.79
C LEU A 399 27.04 15.96 -5.41
N GLY A 400 28.34 16.29 -5.38
CA GLY A 400 29.16 16.25 -4.16
C GLY A 400 29.74 14.89 -3.78
N ASP A 401 29.87 13.97 -4.73
CA ASP A 401 30.56 12.68 -4.55
C ASP A 401 30.03 11.87 -3.34
N LEU A 402 30.91 11.12 -2.66
CA LEU A 402 30.55 10.15 -1.61
C LEU A 402 29.83 10.75 -0.39
N LEU A 403 29.90 12.08 -0.21
CA LEU A 403 29.37 12.79 0.96
C LEU A 403 28.28 13.82 0.64
N GLY A 404 28.01 14.14 -0.63
CA GLY A 404 27.12 15.25 -1.01
C GLY A 404 25.70 15.15 -0.44
N ALA A 405 25.18 13.93 -0.27
CA ALA A 405 23.88 13.68 0.36
C ALA A 405 23.81 14.00 1.87
N ILE A 406 24.96 14.14 2.55
CA ILE A 406 25.08 14.19 4.02
C ILE A 406 26.00 15.30 4.56
N SER A 407 26.86 15.90 3.73
CA SER A 407 27.74 17.01 4.13
C SER A 407 26.96 18.33 4.29
N PRO A 408 27.30 19.17 5.28
CA PRO A 408 26.85 20.57 5.34
C PRO A 408 27.78 21.54 4.58
N VAL A 409 28.86 21.04 3.96
CA VAL A 409 29.88 21.84 3.25
C VAL A 409 30.35 21.10 1.99
N GLY A 410 30.23 21.76 0.83
CA GLY A 410 30.98 21.46 -0.38
C GLY A 410 30.53 20.22 -1.14
N GLY A 411 29.90 20.44 -2.30
CA GLY A 411 29.62 19.36 -3.25
C GLY A 411 29.18 19.82 -4.65
N GLY A 412 28.34 20.86 -4.72
CA GLY A 412 27.89 21.46 -5.98
C GLY A 412 28.67 22.70 -6.44
N ALA A 413 29.52 23.28 -5.59
CA ALA A 413 30.17 24.57 -5.87
C ALA A 413 31.00 24.54 -7.17
N GLY A 414 30.73 25.48 -8.07
CA GLY A 414 31.40 25.59 -9.38
C GLY A 414 30.92 24.61 -10.46
N LYS A 415 29.94 23.74 -10.16
CA LYS A 415 29.25 22.91 -11.15
C LYS A 415 28.21 23.73 -11.92
N LYS A 416 27.97 23.39 -13.19
CA LYS A 416 26.87 23.94 -14.00
C LYS A 416 25.72 22.95 -14.09
N VAL A 417 24.53 23.36 -13.65
CA VAL A 417 23.34 22.49 -13.67
C VAL A 417 22.17 23.18 -14.36
N LEU A 418 21.58 22.49 -15.35
CA LEU A 418 20.41 22.95 -16.09
C LEU A 418 19.16 22.20 -15.61
N VAL A 419 18.21 22.93 -15.01
CA VAL A 419 16.91 22.38 -14.57
C VAL A 419 15.86 22.66 -15.64
N LEU A 420 15.37 21.61 -16.31
CA LEU A 420 14.29 21.71 -17.29
C LEU A 420 12.95 21.67 -16.58
N GLY A 421 12.09 22.67 -16.80
CA GLY A 421 10.80 22.76 -16.09
C GLY A 421 10.94 23.25 -14.64
N ALA A 422 11.83 24.23 -14.42
CA ALA A 422 12.16 24.78 -13.10
C ALA A 422 10.97 25.41 -12.35
N ALA A 423 9.86 25.72 -13.04
CA ALA A 423 8.63 26.20 -12.42
C ALA A 423 7.75 25.09 -11.80
N GLY A 424 7.98 23.82 -12.15
CA GLY A 424 7.25 22.68 -11.59
C GLY A 424 7.62 22.39 -10.14
N GLY A 425 6.77 21.68 -9.38
CA GLY A 425 6.99 21.41 -7.95
C GLY A 425 8.32 20.70 -7.62
N VAL A 426 8.82 19.82 -8.51
CA VAL A 426 10.17 19.24 -8.37
C VAL A 426 11.25 20.27 -8.72
N GLY A 427 11.02 21.07 -9.76
CA GLY A 427 11.97 22.06 -10.28
C GLY A 427 12.23 23.24 -9.33
N THR A 428 11.19 23.79 -8.71
CA THR A 428 11.29 24.94 -7.78
C THR A 428 12.07 24.57 -6.52
N LEU A 429 11.94 23.33 -6.05
CA LEU A 429 12.74 22.79 -4.95
C LEU A 429 14.17 22.48 -5.43
N ALA A 430 14.36 21.89 -6.61
CA ALA A 430 15.68 21.60 -7.16
C ALA A 430 16.54 22.88 -7.32
N VAL A 431 16.01 23.97 -7.89
CA VAL A 431 16.80 25.20 -8.07
C VAL A 431 17.21 25.82 -6.74
N GLN A 432 16.34 25.83 -5.72
CA GLN A 432 16.68 26.31 -4.38
C GLN A 432 17.76 25.46 -3.72
N MET A 433 17.67 24.13 -3.84
CA MET A 433 18.70 23.21 -3.32
C MET A 433 20.05 23.42 -4.00
N LEU A 434 20.09 23.62 -5.32
CA LEU A 434 21.32 23.87 -6.08
C LEU A 434 21.94 25.23 -5.73
N LEU A 435 21.12 26.29 -5.62
CA LEU A 435 21.56 27.61 -5.17
C LEU A 435 22.09 27.59 -3.73
N ALA A 436 21.49 26.78 -2.85
CA ALA A 436 21.94 26.63 -1.47
C ALA A 436 23.37 26.06 -1.35
N GLU A 437 23.80 25.24 -2.32
CA GLU A 437 25.14 24.62 -2.45
C GLU A 437 26.13 25.44 -3.31
N GLY A 438 25.73 26.59 -3.84
CA GLY A 438 26.61 27.44 -4.68
C GLY A 438 26.85 26.92 -6.11
N VAL A 439 25.91 26.15 -6.66
CA VAL A 439 25.91 25.70 -8.06
C VAL A 439 25.61 26.86 -9.01
N GLU A 440 26.19 26.88 -10.22
CA GLU A 440 25.74 27.77 -11.29
C GLU A 440 24.47 27.18 -11.94
N VAL A 441 23.31 27.72 -11.54
CA VAL A 441 21.99 27.21 -11.95
C VAL A 441 21.49 27.91 -13.21
N PHE A 442 21.09 27.11 -14.18
CA PHE A 442 20.36 27.50 -15.38
C PHE A 442 18.98 26.83 -15.34
N ALA A 443 17.94 27.52 -15.79
CA ALA A 443 16.56 27.06 -15.64
C ALA A 443 15.72 27.31 -16.90
N THR A 444 14.93 26.32 -17.33
CA THR A 444 13.90 26.53 -18.35
C THR A 444 12.48 26.48 -17.76
N CYS A 445 11.62 27.39 -18.21
CA CYS A 445 10.22 27.48 -17.83
C CYS A 445 9.40 28.17 -18.94
N SER A 446 8.10 28.33 -18.76
CA SER A 446 7.25 29.13 -19.63
C SER A 446 7.39 30.64 -19.32
N PRO A 447 7.03 31.55 -20.25
CA PRO A 447 7.25 33.00 -20.10
C PRO A 447 6.61 33.60 -18.84
N ASP A 448 5.39 33.15 -18.51
CA ASP A 448 4.62 33.56 -17.34
C ASP A 448 5.27 33.16 -16.00
N ALA A 449 6.05 32.08 -16.00
CA ALA A 449 6.76 31.60 -14.82
C ALA A 449 8.18 32.18 -14.67
N MET A 450 8.73 32.86 -15.68
CA MET A 450 10.13 33.33 -15.67
C MET A 450 10.44 34.24 -14.47
N GLN A 451 9.55 35.19 -14.16
CA GLN A 451 9.75 36.10 -13.02
C GLN A 451 9.74 35.35 -11.67
N MET A 452 8.93 34.30 -11.53
CA MET A 452 8.89 33.48 -10.32
C MET A 452 10.21 32.70 -10.15
N VAL A 453 10.68 32.04 -11.20
CA VAL A 453 11.95 31.28 -11.16
C VAL A 453 13.15 32.20 -10.95
N HIS A 454 13.15 33.41 -11.52
CA HIS A 454 14.17 34.42 -11.26
C HIS A 454 14.15 34.88 -9.79
N ASN A 455 12.97 35.07 -9.21
CA ASN A 455 12.81 35.47 -7.81
C ASN A 455 13.23 34.36 -6.81
N LEU A 456 13.37 33.10 -7.24
CA LEU A 456 14.03 32.04 -6.46
C LEU A 456 15.56 32.19 -6.41
N GLY A 457 16.14 33.19 -7.09
CA GLY A 457 17.58 33.46 -7.13
C GLY A 457 18.31 32.90 -8.35
N VAL A 458 17.60 32.35 -9.34
CA VAL A 458 18.22 31.81 -10.56
C VAL A 458 18.60 32.95 -11.51
N LYS A 459 19.90 33.09 -11.80
CA LYS A 459 20.43 34.16 -12.68
C LYS A 459 20.11 33.95 -14.15
N TYR A 460 20.01 32.70 -14.60
CA TYR A 460 19.82 32.33 -16.01
C TYR A 460 18.51 31.58 -16.20
N VAL A 461 17.42 32.34 -16.36
CA VAL A 461 16.07 31.83 -16.60
C VAL A 461 15.73 32.00 -18.07
N LEU A 462 15.22 30.94 -18.69
CA LEU A 462 15.07 30.82 -20.13
C LEU A 462 13.65 30.36 -20.48
N ASP A 463 13.02 31.03 -21.43
CA ASP A 463 11.80 30.50 -22.04
C ASP A 463 12.17 29.31 -22.95
N TYR A 464 11.46 28.19 -22.80
CA TYR A 464 11.61 27.04 -23.70
C TYR A 464 10.82 27.17 -25.02
N THR A 465 9.92 28.15 -25.14
CA THR A 465 9.15 28.38 -26.38
C THR A 465 9.88 29.22 -27.42
N ASP A 466 10.84 30.04 -27.01
CA ASP A 466 11.73 30.82 -27.87
C ASP A 466 12.98 30.01 -28.32
N PRO A 467 13.15 29.74 -29.63
CA PRO A 467 14.35 29.10 -30.17
C PRO A 467 15.65 29.86 -29.89
N ALA A 468 15.61 31.20 -29.76
CA ALA A 468 16.79 32.00 -29.49
C ALA A 468 17.32 31.75 -28.06
N HIS A 469 16.44 31.68 -27.06
CA HIS A 469 16.83 31.24 -25.71
C HIS A 469 17.41 29.83 -25.72
N VAL A 470 16.75 28.88 -26.41
CA VAL A 470 17.24 27.49 -26.55
C VAL A 470 18.64 27.42 -27.18
N GLN A 471 18.93 28.28 -28.17
CA GLN A 471 20.25 28.37 -28.79
C GLN A 471 21.29 29.10 -27.92
N ASN A 472 20.87 30.08 -27.12
CA ASN A 472 21.73 30.73 -26.12
C ASN A 472 22.16 29.76 -25.00
N VAL A 473 21.36 28.76 -24.62
CA VAL A 473 21.82 27.70 -23.70
C VAL A 473 22.99 26.92 -24.28
N ALA A 474 23.01 26.67 -25.59
CA ALA A 474 24.09 25.92 -26.23
C ALA A 474 25.44 26.67 -26.23
N SER A 475 25.46 28.00 -26.08
CA SER A 475 26.71 28.79 -25.97
C SER A 475 27.30 28.80 -24.56
N VAL A 476 26.54 28.41 -23.52
CA VAL A 476 27.02 28.21 -22.14
C VAL A 476 28.06 27.09 -22.03
N GLY A 477 28.04 26.16 -22.99
CA GLY A 477 28.96 25.04 -23.12
C GLY A 477 28.37 23.72 -22.59
N ARG A 478 29.07 23.12 -21.64
CA ARG A 478 28.78 21.79 -21.09
C ARG A 478 28.17 21.92 -19.68
N PHE A 479 27.14 21.12 -19.40
CA PHE A 479 26.55 20.99 -18.07
C PHE A 479 26.99 19.71 -17.37
N ASP A 480 27.33 19.77 -16.08
CA ASP A 480 27.63 18.58 -15.29
C ASP A 480 26.39 17.70 -15.10
N ILE A 481 25.23 18.35 -14.91
CA ILE A 481 23.91 17.71 -14.81
C ILE A 481 22.87 18.51 -15.60
N VAL A 482 22.08 17.82 -16.43
CA VAL A 482 20.78 18.29 -16.93
C VAL A 482 19.69 17.51 -16.19
N LEU A 483 18.84 18.20 -15.43
CA LEU A 483 17.77 17.60 -14.63
C LEU A 483 16.42 17.86 -15.30
N ASP A 484 15.81 16.80 -15.83
CA ASP A 484 14.49 16.84 -16.49
C ASP A 484 13.35 16.69 -15.47
N CYS A 485 12.94 17.83 -14.91
CA CYS A 485 11.69 17.99 -14.16
C CYS A 485 10.47 18.27 -15.07
N ALA A 486 10.69 18.50 -16.37
CA ALA A 486 9.67 18.75 -17.39
C ALA A 486 9.07 17.48 -18.01
N ALA A 487 9.45 16.31 -17.49
CA ALA A 487 9.03 14.97 -17.94
C ALA A 487 9.26 14.72 -19.44
N LYS A 488 10.28 15.33 -20.05
CA LYS A 488 10.67 15.14 -21.46
C LYS A 488 11.11 13.72 -21.76
N GLY A 489 11.62 13.00 -20.75
CA GLY A 489 11.94 11.58 -20.84
C GLY A 489 13.33 11.30 -21.41
N THR A 490 13.57 10.02 -21.73
CA THR A 490 14.92 9.49 -22.01
C THR A 490 15.38 9.76 -23.45
N ASP A 491 14.45 10.01 -24.38
CA ASP A 491 14.77 10.19 -25.80
C ASP A 491 15.22 11.64 -26.10
N TYR A 492 14.58 12.63 -25.46
CA TYR A 492 14.89 14.06 -25.56
C TYR A 492 16.35 14.42 -25.22
N ALA A 493 17.03 13.59 -24.42
CA ALA A 493 18.47 13.69 -24.16
C ALA A 493 19.32 13.70 -25.45
N ASN A 494 18.83 13.07 -26.52
CA ASN A 494 19.50 13.03 -27.83
C ASN A 494 19.13 14.22 -28.72
N GLU A 495 18.10 14.99 -28.38
CA GLU A 495 17.54 16.07 -29.20
C GLU A 495 18.08 17.46 -28.79
N ILE A 496 18.23 17.70 -27.48
CA ILE A 496 18.68 18.99 -26.90
C ILE A 496 20.04 19.47 -27.43
N PRO A 497 20.21 20.76 -27.79
CA PRO A 497 21.40 21.21 -28.53
C PRO A 497 22.69 21.33 -27.70
N TRP A 498 22.62 21.39 -26.36
CA TRP A 498 23.78 21.52 -25.47
C TRP A 498 24.47 20.19 -25.14
N LEU A 499 25.71 20.26 -24.67
CA LEU A 499 26.48 19.11 -24.17
C LEU A 499 26.24 18.92 -22.67
N PHE A 500 26.36 17.68 -22.19
CA PHE A 500 26.24 17.34 -20.78
C PHE A 500 27.10 16.14 -20.42
N ASP A 501 27.48 16.01 -19.15
CA ASP A 501 28.05 14.77 -18.63
C ASP A 501 26.96 13.80 -18.16
N GLN A 502 25.89 14.31 -17.55
CA GLN A 502 24.75 13.52 -17.07
C GLN A 502 23.41 14.17 -17.44
N TYR A 503 22.53 13.44 -18.12
CA TYR A 503 21.11 13.79 -18.25
C TYR A 503 20.29 12.88 -17.35
N ILE A 504 19.44 13.45 -16.49
CA ILE A 504 18.70 12.74 -15.44
C ILE A 504 17.22 13.07 -15.60
N THR A 505 16.40 12.06 -15.96
CA THR A 505 14.94 12.23 -16.10
C THR A 505 14.16 11.41 -15.08
N PHE A 506 13.09 12.01 -14.57
CA PHE A 506 12.10 11.31 -13.74
C PHE A 506 11.02 10.61 -14.58
N ASN A 507 10.90 10.91 -15.87
CA ASN A 507 10.03 10.18 -16.81
C ASN A 507 10.76 8.94 -17.35
N SER A 508 10.93 7.96 -16.46
CA SER A 508 11.52 6.66 -16.76
C SER A 508 10.52 5.73 -17.46
N PRO A 509 10.91 4.99 -18.50
CA PRO A 509 10.04 4.02 -19.16
C PRO A 509 9.80 2.75 -18.31
N VAL A 510 10.48 2.59 -17.17
CA VAL A 510 10.58 1.28 -16.46
C VAL A 510 9.24 0.67 -16.12
N LEU A 511 8.35 1.42 -15.48
CA LEU A 511 7.02 0.92 -15.08
C LEU A 511 6.12 0.74 -16.29
N LYS A 512 6.06 1.73 -17.19
CA LYS A 512 5.28 1.71 -18.44
C LYS A 512 5.58 0.47 -19.31
N ASN A 513 6.85 0.11 -19.44
CA ASN A 513 7.27 -1.08 -20.18
C ASN A 513 6.84 -2.38 -19.48
N ILE A 514 6.85 -2.42 -18.14
CA ILE A 514 6.40 -3.60 -17.37
C ILE A 514 4.88 -3.76 -17.39
N ASP A 515 4.12 -2.65 -17.38
CA ASP A 515 2.66 -2.70 -17.53
C ASP A 515 2.23 -3.11 -18.95
N ALA A 516 3.02 -2.78 -19.97
CA ALA A 516 2.74 -3.13 -21.38
C ALA A 516 3.17 -4.57 -21.77
N GLU A 517 4.37 -5.00 -21.36
CA GLU A 517 5.02 -6.25 -21.82
C GLU A 517 5.14 -7.31 -20.70
N GLY A 518 4.54 -7.05 -19.55
CA GLY A 518 4.74 -7.84 -18.33
C GLY A 518 6.15 -7.69 -17.74
N PHE A 519 6.41 -8.31 -16.58
CA PHE A 519 7.67 -8.13 -15.86
C PHE A 519 8.91 -8.50 -16.68
N ALA A 520 8.92 -9.68 -17.31
CA ALA A 520 10.09 -10.16 -18.06
C ALA A 520 10.30 -9.40 -19.39
N GLY A 521 9.22 -9.16 -20.15
CA GLY A 521 9.29 -8.40 -21.41
C GLY A 521 9.65 -6.94 -21.16
N GLY A 522 9.02 -6.31 -20.16
CA GLY A 522 9.28 -4.94 -19.78
C GLY A 522 10.71 -4.72 -19.29
N MET A 523 11.25 -5.62 -18.45
CA MET A 523 12.65 -5.56 -18.02
C MET A 523 13.65 -5.74 -19.18
N TYR A 524 13.32 -6.57 -20.19
CA TYR A 524 14.11 -6.64 -21.42
C TYR A 524 14.08 -5.33 -22.21
N GLN A 525 12.89 -4.75 -22.45
CA GLN A 525 12.76 -3.45 -23.13
C GLN A 525 13.46 -2.32 -22.35
N ASN A 526 13.47 -2.38 -21.01
CA ASN A 526 14.20 -1.43 -20.18
C ASN A 526 15.71 -1.53 -20.40
N ALA A 527 16.28 -2.73 -20.42
CA ALA A 527 17.70 -2.92 -20.73
C ALA A 527 18.04 -2.42 -22.15
N VAL A 528 17.19 -2.72 -23.15
CA VAL A 528 17.37 -2.25 -24.53
C VAL A 528 17.29 -0.72 -24.63
N ASN A 529 16.33 -0.08 -23.98
CA ASN A 529 16.18 1.38 -23.98
C ASN A 529 17.35 2.07 -23.28
N LEU A 530 17.81 1.55 -22.13
CA LEU A 530 18.96 2.11 -21.40
C LEU A 530 20.24 2.05 -22.25
N VAL A 531 20.50 0.93 -22.92
CA VAL A 531 21.67 0.74 -23.80
C VAL A 531 21.56 1.62 -25.05
N ARG A 532 20.41 1.63 -25.73
CA ARG A 532 20.20 2.45 -26.94
C ARG A 532 20.46 3.93 -26.65
N ASN A 533 19.86 4.45 -25.59
CA ASN A 533 19.87 5.88 -25.33
C ASN A 533 21.20 6.35 -24.75
N ASN A 534 21.92 5.50 -24.00
CA ASN A 534 23.31 5.80 -23.63
C ASN A 534 24.28 5.70 -24.82
N ALA A 535 24.10 4.75 -25.75
CA ALA A 535 24.95 4.68 -26.94
C ALA A 535 24.76 5.90 -27.88
N ALA A 536 23.51 6.35 -28.05
CA ALA A 536 23.20 7.57 -28.79
C ALA A 536 23.73 8.83 -28.07
N SER A 537 23.53 8.94 -26.75
CA SER A 537 24.01 10.08 -25.96
C SER A 537 25.54 10.16 -25.88
N LEU A 538 26.25 9.04 -25.70
CA LEU A 538 27.72 9.03 -25.67
C LEU A 538 28.32 9.44 -27.03
N SER A 539 27.67 9.08 -28.14
CA SER A 539 28.15 9.43 -29.49
C SER A 539 27.75 10.83 -29.96
N THR A 540 26.63 11.40 -29.48
CA THR A 540 26.12 12.71 -29.95
C THR A 540 26.24 13.84 -28.91
N ARG A 541 26.27 13.52 -27.61
CA ARG A 541 26.28 14.47 -26.49
C ARG A 541 27.48 14.32 -25.55
N GLN A 542 28.26 13.25 -25.71
CA GLN A 542 29.42 12.90 -24.87
C GLN A 542 29.09 12.72 -23.39
N GLY A 543 27.84 12.34 -23.06
CA GLY A 543 27.34 12.15 -21.70
C GLY A 543 26.47 10.92 -21.53
N VAL A 544 26.14 10.58 -20.28
CA VAL A 544 25.29 9.43 -19.93
C VAL A 544 23.86 9.85 -19.61
N VAL A 545 22.91 8.97 -19.92
CA VAL A 545 21.48 9.16 -19.64
C VAL A 545 21.07 8.24 -18.49
N LYS A 546 20.57 8.84 -17.41
CA LYS A 546 20.16 8.17 -16.17
C LYS A 546 18.68 8.39 -15.88
N TRP A 547 18.10 7.47 -15.12
CA TRP A 547 16.72 7.55 -14.62
C TRP A 547 16.73 7.88 -13.14
N GLY A 548 16.14 9.02 -12.78
CA GLY A 548 15.91 9.41 -11.39
C GLY A 548 14.58 8.86 -10.88
N TYR A 549 14.50 8.55 -9.59
CA TYR A 549 13.31 8.02 -8.93
C TYR A 549 13.08 8.71 -7.58
N PHE A 550 11.82 8.82 -7.15
CA PHE A 550 11.49 9.13 -5.77
C PHE A 550 12.07 8.07 -4.83
N VAL A 551 12.74 8.49 -3.75
CA VAL A 551 13.28 7.61 -2.71
C VAL A 551 12.87 8.14 -1.32
N PRO A 552 12.09 7.39 -0.52
CA PRO A 552 11.71 7.78 0.84
C PRO A 552 12.87 7.54 1.82
N ALA A 553 13.90 8.40 1.76
CA ALA A 553 15.11 8.29 2.58
C ALA A 553 15.12 9.31 3.74
N PRO A 554 15.36 8.89 5.00
CA PRO A 554 15.40 9.81 6.14
C PRO A 554 16.55 10.83 6.04
N GLN A 555 17.64 10.50 5.35
CA GLN A 555 18.74 11.44 5.08
C GLN A 555 18.28 12.61 4.20
N GLY A 556 17.41 12.34 3.22
CA GLY A 556 16.83 13.35 2.34
C GLY A 556 15.82 14.23 3.07
N ILE A 557 14.98 13.64 3.94
CA ILE A 557 14.05 14.41 4.79
C ILE A 557 14.85 15.33 5.71
N ALA A 558 15.91 14.82 6.37
CA ALA A 558 16.79 15.62 7.21
C ALA A 558 17.56 16.71 6.44
N TYR A 559 17.90 16.50 5.16
CA TYR A 559 18.50 17.53 4.30
C TYR A 559 17.50 18.64 3.99
N LEU A 560 16.30 18.29 3.52
CA LEU A 560 15.22 19.24 3.21
C LEU A 560 14.79 20.03 4.45
N GLN A 561 14.72 19.36 5.61
CA GLN A 561 14.46 19.98 6.91
C GLN A 561 15.47 21.09 7.22
N ARG A 562 16.77 20.80 7.15
CA ARG A 562 17.83 21.79 7.43
C ARG A 562 17.81 22.99 6.48
N LEU A 563 17.33 22.85 5.25
CA LEU A 563 17.17 24.00 4.34
C LEU A 563 15.90 24.79 4.67
N ALA A 564 14.78 24.11 4.95
CA ALA A 564 13.52 24.75 5.34
C ALA A 564 13.67 25.56 6.65
N GLU A 565 14.28 24.97 7.68
CA GLU A 565 14.55 25.61 8.98
C GLU A 565 15.48 26.83 8.85
N LYS A 566 16.37 26.84 7.85
CA LYS A 566 17.26 27.96 7.52
C LYS A 566 16.65 28.98 6.54
N GLY A 567 15.40 28.82 6.14
CA GLY A 567 14.75 29.68 5.13
C GLY A 567 15.35 29.57 3.72
N LYS A 568 16.20 28.57 3.46
CA LYS A 568 16.84 28.29 2.15
C LYS A 568 15.98 27.43 1.22
N LEU A 569 14.84 26.94 1.69
CA LEU A 569 13.90 26.13 0.91
C LEU A 569 12.47 26.50 1.30
N LEU A 570 11.77 27.16 0.38
CA LEU A 570 10.36 27.54 0.51
C LEU A 570 9.53 26.81 -0.57
N PRO A 571 8.31 26.35 -0.26
CA PRO A 571 7.44 25.74 -1.25
C PRO A 571 6.77 26.79 -2.13
N VAL A 572 6.61 26.47 -3.41
CA VAL A 572 5.81 27.28 -4.35
C VAL A 572 4.43 26.64 -4.46
N VAL A 573 3.48 27.13 -3.66
CA VAL A 573 2.09 26.66 -3.62
C VAL A 573 1.28 27.41 -4.66
N GLU A 574 0.82 26.74 -5.72
CA GLU A 574 -0.09 27.36 -6.71
C GLU A 574 -1.47 27.63 -6.08
N LYS A 575 -2.05 26.62 -5.41
CA LYS A 575 -3.41 26.69 -4.90
C LYS A 575 -3.70 25.70 -3.77
N VAL A 576 -4.57 26.11 -2.85
CA VAL A 576 -5.12 25.28 -1.76
C VAL A 576 -6.62 25.07 -2.00
N TYR A 577 -7.12 23.89 -1.69
CA TYR A 577 -8.51 23.44 -1.84
C TYR A 577 -9.04 22.92 -0.49
N PRO A 578 -10.36 22.96 -0.24
CA PRO A 578 -10.97 22.20 0.86
C PRO A 578 -10.83 20.69 0.62
N PHE A 579 -10.76 19.88 1.68
CA PHE A 579 -10.74 18.41 1.57
C PHE A 579 -11.99 17.80 0.89
N ALA A 580 -13.08 18.56 0.76
CA ALA A 580 -14.26 18.17 -0.02
C ALA A 580 -14.06 18.30 -1.55
N SER A 581 -13.01 18.98 -2.01
CA SER A 581 -12.74 19.30 -3.42
C SER A 581 -11.46 18.62 -3.95
N ILE A 582 -11.27 17.34 -3.59
CA ILE A 582 -10.16 16.54 -4.13
C ILE A 582 -10.28 16.31 -5.65
N PRO A 583 -11.45 15.97 -6.24
CA PRO A 583 -11.57 15.79 -7.68
C PRO A 583 -11.08 16.99 -8.51
N GLU A 584 -11.44 18.22 -8.12
CA GLU A 584 -11.09 19.47 -8.81
C GLU A 584 -9.59 19.79 -8.72
N ALA A 585 -8.94 19.35 -7.64
CA ALA A 585 -7.49 19.43 -7.49
C ALA A 585 -6.76 18.38 -8.35
N TYR A 586 -7.30 17.16 -8.49
CA TYR A 586 -6.77 16.16 -9.42
C TYR A 586 -6.98 16.53 -10.90
N GLU A 587 -8.09 17.19 -11.22
CA GLU A 587 -8.31 17.76 -12.56
C GLU A 587 -7.32 18.89 -12.86
N ARG A 588 -7.07 19.80 -11.92
CA ARG A 588 -6.05 20.85 -12.07
C ARG A 588 -4.63 20.27 -12.11
N GLY A 589 -4.32 19.25 -11.31
CA GLY A 589 -3.04 18.52 -11.32
C GLY A 589 -2.76 17.72 -12.59
N ARG A 590 -3.76 17.51 -13.45
CA ARG A 590 -3.61 17.04 -14.84
C ARG A 590 -3.05 18.13 -15.78
N ILE A 591 -3.02 19.38 -15.33
CA ILE A 591 -2.65 20.57 -16.12
C ILE A 591 -1.41 21.27 -15.52
N SER A 592 -1.33 21.46 -14.19
CA SER A 592 -0.08 21.86 -13.50
C SER A 592 -0.11 21.72 -11.98
N LEU A 593 1.12 21.63 -11.44
CA LEU A 593 1.60 21.82 -10.05
C LEU A 593 0.96 21.05 -8.88
N SER A 594 1.68 21.12 -7.75
CA SER A 594 1.30 20.56 -6.46
C SER A 594 0.17 21.35 -5.83
N ILE A 595 -0.91 20.65 -5.46
CA ILE A 595 -2.15 21.27 -4.97
C ILE A 595 -2.51 20.67 -3.61
N LEU A 596 -2.88 21.54 -2.66
CA LEU A 596 -2.91 21.21 -1.24
C LEU A 596 -4.32 21.21 -0.66
N PHE A 597 -4.54 20.40 0.39
CA PHE A 597 -5.83 20.35 1.11
C PHE A 597 -5.78 20.91 2.53
N HIS A 598 -6.94 21.39 3.00
CA HIS A 598 -7.17 21.73 4.40
C HIS A 598 -8.45 21.05 4.92
N ASN A 599 -8.40 20.57 6.17
CA ASN A 599 -9.49 19.83 6.83
C ASN A 599 -9.97 20.61 8.08
N SER A 600 -11.14 21.26 7.98
CA SER A 600 -11.76 22.08 9.04
C SER A 600 -13.29 21.94 9.01
N ILE A 601 -13.91 21.83 10.19
CA ILE A 601 -15.36 21.62 10.36
C ILE A 601 -15.98 22.82 11.08
N ALA A 602 -16.75 23.67 10.38
CA ALA A 602 -17.65 24.65 11.00
C ALA A 602 -18.71 25.25 10.03
N TYR A 603 -19.97 25.29 10.49
CA TYR A 603 -21.11 26.11 10.05
C TYR A 603 -21.72 26.00 8.63
N TRP A 604 -23.03 26.29 8.58
CA TRP A 604 -23.95 26.25 7.44
C TRP A 604 -24.51 27.65 7.12
N LYS A 605 -24.82 27.93 5.84
CA LYS A 605 -26.08 28.60 5.44
C LYS A 605 -26.40 28.41 3.94
N THR A 606 -27.68 28.57 3.59
CA THR A 606 -28.34 28.17 2.32
C THR A 606 -28.65 29.37 1.42
N VAL A 607 -28.94 29.13 0.11
CA VAL A 607 -29.81 29.88 -0.86
C VAL A 607 -29.14 30.06 -2.25
N LEU A 608 -29.75 29.97 -3.45
CA LEU A 608 -30.90 29.22 -4.04
C LEU A 608 -30.78 29.27 -5.61
N PHE A 609 -31.27 28.22 -6.31
CA PHE A 609 -31.80 28.09 -7.71
C PHE A 609 -31.30 28.87 -8.95
N GLY A 610 -31.44 28.23 -10.14
CA GLY A 610 -31.40 28.85 -11.48
C GLY A 610 -30.66 28.05 -12.57
N GLU A 611 -31.03 26.81 -12.89
CA GLU A 611 -31.99 26.38 -13.94
C GLU A 611 -31.59 26.55 -15.44
N ASN A 612 -31.40 25.38 -16.08
CA ASN A 612 -31.91 24.95 -17.40
C ASN A 612 -31.22 25.28 -18.75
N ALA A 613 -31.44 24.29 -19.66
CA ALA A 613 -31.30 24.25 -21.11
C ALA A 613 -29.89 24.15 -21.76
N ALA A 614 -29.72 23.49 -22.92
CA ALA A 614 -30.08 22.12 -23.35
C ALA A 614 -29.64 21.88 -24.82
N MET A 615 -29.05 20.71 -25.14
CA MET A 615 -28.86 20.16 -26.51
C MET A 615 -28.05 21.04 -27.49
N SER A 616 -27.60 20.61 -28.68
CA SER A 616 -27.19 19.29 -29.24
C SER A 616 -26.22 19.64 -30.37
N ASP A 617 -24.98 19.14 -30.41
CA ASP A 617 -24.59 17.81 -30.91
C ASP A 617 -24.82 17.59 -32.42
N GLY A 618 -23.87 16.91 -33.07
CA GLY A 618 -23.85 16.60 -34.51
C GLY A 618 -23.15 17.66 -35.40
N GLY A 619 -22.15 17.34 -36.23
CA GLY A 619 -21.37 16.10 -36.31
C GLY A 619 -20.99 15.68 -37.74
N GLY A 620 -19.70 15.81 -38.10
CA GLY A 620 -19.10 15.10 -39.24
C GLY A 620 -19.40 15.66 -40.64
N SER A 621 -18.89 15.06 -41.74
CA SER A 621 -17.87 14.01 -41.95
C SER A 621 -17.65 13.88 -43.49
N VAL A 622 -17.29 12.68 -43.97
CA VAL A 622 -17.75 12.07 -45.23
C VAL A 622 -16.81 12.13 -46.47
N ARG A 623 -15.94 11.10 -46.55
CA ARG A 623 -15.61 10.29 -47.76
C ARG A 623 -14.63 10.94 -48.78
N GLN A 624 -13.97 10.22 -49.69
CA GLN A 624 -14.29 8.91 -50.34
C GLN A 624 -13.21 7.82 -50.12
N ARG A 625 -13.53 6.51 -50.00
CA ARG A 625 -14.24 5.56 -50.91
C ARG A 625 -13.45 5.40 -52.23
N LYS A 626 -13.16 4.20 -52.76
CA LYS A 626 -13.89 2.90 -52.88
C LYS A 626 -12.90 1.70 -52.88
N LYS A 627 -13.28 0.48 -52.45
CA LYS A 627 -13.59 -0.77 -53.24
C LYS A 627 -12.51 -1.23 -54.26
N SER A 628 -12.30 -2.52 -54.56
CA SER A 628 -13.14 -3.74 -54.39
C SER A 628 -12.33 -5.06 -54.48
N ALA A 629 -12.91 -6.19 -54.04
CA ALA A 629 -12.64 -7.62 -54.41
C ALA A 629 -11.17 -8.16 -54.37
N GLY A 630 -10.86 -9.43 -54.10
CA GLY A 630 -11.57 -10.70 -54.37
C GLY A 630 -11.12 -11.25 -55.73
N ASP A 631 -10.78 -12.52 -55.95
CA ASP A 631 -10.79 -13.77 -55.16
C ASP A 631 -9.77 -14.76 -55.80
N GLY A 632 -9.49 -15.94 -55.24
CA GLY A 632 -8.79 -17.01 -56.00
C GLY A 632 -7.80 -17.92 -55.24
N SER A 633 -7.99 -19.23 -55.41
CA SER A 633 -7.16 -20.34 -54.90
C SER A 633 -5.96 -20.69 -55.82
N GLY A 634 -5.00 -21.52 -55.36
CA GLY A 634 -3.96 -22.06 -56.26
C GLY A 634 -2.81 -22.86 -55.61
N ASN A 635 -2.82 -24.18 -55.77
CA ASN A 635 -1.89 -25.14 -55.15
C ASN A 635 -0.46 -25.18 -55.76
N ARG A 636 0.56 -25.42 -54.91
CA ARG A 636 1.80 -26.23 -55.12
C ARG A 636 2.63 -26.20 -56.45
N ALA A 637 3.96 -26.06 -56.26
CA ALA A 637 5.06 -26.92 -56.78
C ALA A 637 6.17 -26.33 -57.73
N ARG A 638 7.25 -25.84 -57.09
CA ARG A 638 8.68 -26.27 -57.22
C ARG A 638 9.38 -26.38 -58.61
N LYS A 639 10.61 -25.79 -58.67
CA LYS A 639 11.68 -25.84 -59.72
C LYS A 639 11.57 -24.75 -60.82
N SER A 640 12.65 -24.17 -61.37
CA SER A 640 14.08 -24.13 -60.93
C SER A 640 14.96 -23.19 -61.78
N LYS A 641 15.95 -22.50 -61.16
CA LYS A 641 17.14 -21.82 -61.77
C LYS A 641 16.82 -20.66 -62.74
N THR A 642 17.64 -19.63 -62.98
CA THR A 642 18.94 -19.11 -62.46
C THR A 642 18.91 -17.55 -62.63
N THR A 643 19.90 -16.67 -62.43
CA THR A 643 21.39 -16.71 -62.29
C THR A 643 21.89 -15.44 -61.59
N SER A 644 23.09 -15.44 -60.98
CA SER A 644 23.94 -14.26 -60.62
C SER A 644 23.38 -13.19 -59.66
N SER A 645 24.18 -12.47 -58.86
CA SER A 645 25.64 -12.51 -58.58
C SER A 645 25.96 -11.86 -57.22
N SER A 646 27.22 -12.04 -56.77
CA SER A 646 27.91 -11.42 -55.62
C SER A 646 27.28 -11.59 -54.22
N GLY A 647 28.13 -11.48 -53.19
CA GLY A 647 27.69 -11.57 -51.80
C GLY A 647 28.81 -11.26 -50.82
N SER A 648 28.40 -10.94 -49.60
CA SER A 648 29.23 -10.98 -48.39
C SER A 648 28.50 -11.85 -47.36
N SER A 649 29.23 -12.74 -46.70
CA SER A 649 28.63 -13.87 -45.98
C SER A 649 28.20 -13.51 -44.55
N ALA A 650 26.90 -13.60 -44.27
CA ALA A 650 26.41 -13.71 -42.90
C ALA A 650 26.94 -15.00 -42.22
N PRO A 651 27.15 -15.00 -40.89
CA PRO A 651 27.60 -16.18 -40.16
C PRO A 651 26.58 -17.33 -40.27
N SER A 652 27.08 -18.57 -40.38
CA SER A 652 26.22 -19.72 -40.63
C SER A 652 25.34 -20.07 -39.42
N THR A 653 24.19 -20.68 -39.67
CA THR A 653 23.25 -21.13 -38.61
C THR A 653 23.93 -22.05 -37.59
N ALA A 654 24.94 -22.82 -37.98
CA ALA A 654 25.74 -23.63 -37.05
C ALA A 654 26.44 -22.78 -35.95
N GLN A 655 26.98 -21.62 -36.30
CA GLN A 655 27.59 -20.70 -35.33
C GLN A 655 26.54 -20.07 -34.41
N GLN A 656 25.37 -19.69 -34.95
CA GLN A 656 24.25 -19.22 -34.13
C GLN A 656 23.77 -20.30 -33.14
N HIS A 657 23.63 -21.57 -33.58
CA HIS A 657 23.23 -22.66 -32.69
C HIS A 657 24.28 -22.95 -31.61
N GLN A 658 25.58 -22.86 -31.91
CA GLN A 658 26.64 -22.97 -30.87
C GLN A 658 26.60 -21.81 -29.88
N MET A 659 26.32 -20.58 -30.34
CA MET A 659 26.17 -19.42 -29.46
C MET A 659 24.92 -19.54 -28.57
N TRP A 660 23.78 -19.94 -29.13
CA TRP A 660 22.56 -20.22 -28.36
C TRP A 660 22.74 -21.37 -27.37
N ALA A 661 23.43 -22.46 -27.74
CA ALA A 661 23.74 -23.55 -26.81
C ALA A 661 24.62 -23.07 -25.63
N ARG A 662 25.60 -22.20 -25.90
CA ARG A 662 26.41 -21.57 -24.83
C ARG A 662 25.60 -20.61 -23.97
N ILE A 663 24.69 -19.82 -24.55
CA ILE A 663 23.79 -18.92 -23.79
C ILE A 663 22.83 -19.75 -22.93
N VAL A 664 22.21 -20.79 -23.46
CA VAL A 664 21.32 -21.69 -22.69
C VAL A 664 22.08 -22.44 -21.61
N LEU A 665 23.33 -22.85 -21.85
CA LEU A 665 24.19 -23.45 -20.82
C LEU A 665 24.57 -22.44 -19.74
N MET A 666 24.95 -21.21 -20.10
CA MET A 666 25.30 -20.15 -19.15
C MET A 666 24.10 -19.67 -18.33
N VAL A 667 22.92 -19.53 -18.96
CA VAL A 667 21.65 -19.23 -18.28
C VAL A 667 21.18 -20.41 -17.43
N GLY A 668 21.39 -21.66 -17.88
CA GLY A 668 21.12 -22.87 -17.11
C GLY A 668 22.03 -22.99 -15.88
N ILE A 669 23.32 -22.73 -16.01
CA ILE A 669 24.27 -22.68 -14.90
C ILE A 669 23.94 -21.51 -13.98
N ALA A 670 23.65 -20.32 -14.51
CA ALA A 670 23.23 -19.17 -13.70
C ALA A 670 21.92 -19.44 -12.95
N ALA A 671 20.97 -20.13 -13.57
CA ALA A 671 19.73 -20.57 -12.92
C ALA A 671 19.98 -21.65 -11.86
N ILE A 672 20.87 -22.62 -12.09
CA ILE A 672 21.27 -23.61 -11.10
C ILE A 672 21.98 -22.93 -9.91
N VAL A 673 22.90 -22.00 -10.17
CA VAL A 673 23.58 -21.20 -9.15
C VAL A 673 22.58 -20.35 -8.37
N TYR A 674 21.61 -19.73 -9.05
CA TYR A 674 20.52 -18.98 -8.44
C TYR A 674 19.67 -19.89 -7.52
N PHE A 675 19.13 -21.01 -8.04
CA PHE A 675 18.30 -21.95 -7.27
C PHE A 675 19.06 -22.74 -6.18
N THR A 676 20.40 -22.76 -6.20
CA THR A 676 21.22 -23.38 -5.13
C THR A 676 21.75 -22.37 -4.12
N THR A 677 21.89 -21.09 -4.49
CA THR A 677 22.30 -19.99 -3.60
C THR A 677 21.10 -19.40 -2.85
N PHE A 678 19.99 -19.13 -3.53
CA PHE A 678 18.74 -18.63 -2.92
C PHE A 678 17.90 -19.71 -2.22
N ARG A 679 18.54 -20.80 -1.76
CA ARG A 679 17.86 -21.91 -1.09
C ARG A 679 18.07 -21.83 0.42
N THR A 680 17.06 -21.36 1.14
CA THR A 680 17.01 -21.36 2.61
C THR A 680 17.35 -22.75 3.16
N ARG A 681 18.31 -22.82 4.08
CA ARG A 681 18.78 -24.07 4.68
C ARG A 681 18.07 -24.29 6.02
N GLU A 682 17.35 -25.40 6.20
CA GLU A 682 16.85 -25.78 7.53
C GLU A 682 17.93 -26.53 8.33
N LYS A 683 18.10 -26.15 9.60
CA LYS A 683 18.99 -26.77 10.58
C LYS A 683 18.20 -27.06 11.86
N LYS A 684 18.33 -28.27 12.39
CA LYS A 684 17.64 -28.71 13.61
C LYS A 684 18.44 -28.26 14.83
N PHE A 685 17.85 -27.47 15.73
CA PHE A 685 18.46 -27.16 17.02
C PHE A 685 17.95 -28.08 18.13
N ALA A 686 16.66 -28.41 18.14
CA ALA A 686 16.09 -29.45 19.01
C ALA A 686 14.79 -30.02 18.40
N THR A 687 14.69 -31.35 18.30
CA THR A 687 13.45 -32.04 17.89
C THR A 687 12.64 -32.51 19.10
N GLN A 688 11.34 -32.75 18.93
CA GLN A 688 10.45 -33.16 20.03
C GLN A 688 10.81 -34.55 20.59
N ARG A 689 11.41 -35.41 19.76
CA ARG A 689 11.82 -36.78 20.12
C ARG A 689 13.08 -36.84 20.98
N GLU A 690 13.90 -35.79 21.00
CA GLU A 690 15.11 -35.73 21.81
C GLU A 690 14.78 -35.43 23.28
N VAL A 691 15.57 -35.98 24.19
CA VAL A 691 15.66 -35.53 25.59
C VAL A 691 16.99 -34.79 25.75
N LEU A 692 16.94 -33.53 26.17
CA LEU A 692 18.11 -32.67 26.26
C LEU A 692 18.41 -32.26 27.70
N GLU A 693 19.57 -32.65 28.22
CA GLU A 693 20.10 -32.11 29.49
C GLU A 693 20.35 -30.60 29.31
N LEU A 694 21.23 -30.25 28.37
CA LEU A 694 21.48 -28.90 27.89
C LEU A 694 22.08 -28.98 26.46
N ARG A 695 21.68 -28.07 25.57
CA ARG A 695 22.32 -27.85 24.27
C ARG A 695 22.47 -26.36 24.04
N THR A 696 23.61 -25.93 23.53
CA THR A 696 23.96 -24.52 23.29
C THR A 696 24.36 -24.28 21.84
N GLN A 697 24.20 -23.05 21.37
CA GLN A 697 24.85 -22.52 20.17
C GLN A 697 25.39 -21.13 20.52
N PRO A 698 26.73 -20.94 20.58
CA PRO A 698 27.32 -19.61 20.70
C PRO A 698 27.11 -18.82 19.40
N LEU A 699 27.02 -17.50 19.53
CA LEU A 699 26.90 -16.53 18.44
C LEU A 699 27.77 -15.30 18.75
N ASP A 700 28.23 -14.62 17.71
CA ASP A 700 28.86 -13.31 17.86
C ASP A 700 27.79 -12.29 18.26
N CYS A 701 28.02 -11.56 19.35
CA CYS A 701 27.09 -10.54 19.82
C CYS A 701 26.93 -9.41 18.78
N SER A 702 25.71 -8.96 18.54
CA SER A 702 25.47 -7.73 17.77
C SER A 702 26.05 -6.50 18.49
N ARG A 703 26.68 -5.58 17.73
CA ARG A 703 27.34 -4.40 18.32
C ARG A 703 26.40 -3.53 19.16
N PRO A 704 25.17 -3.16 18.71
CA PRO A 704 24.27 -2.34 19.52
C PRO A 704 23.91 -2.99 20.86
N TYR A 705 23.79 -4.32 20.89
CA TYR A 705 23.54 -5.07 22.11
C TYR A 705 24.75 -5.02 23.08
N LEU A 706 25.98 -5.15 22.58
CA LEU A 706 27.20 -4.94 23.39
C LEU A 706 27.34 -3.50 23.90
N ASP A 707 27.14 -2.51 23.01
CA ASP A 707 27.25 -1.08 23.31
C ASP A 707 26.22 -0.63 24.36
N GLU A 708 25.11 -1.35 24.50
CA GLU A 708 24.15 -1.15 25.57
C GLU A 708 24.45 -1.98 26.83
N ILE A 709 24.61 -3.29 26.70
CA ILE A 709 24.71 -4.19 27.87
C ILE A 709 25.99 -3.96 28.68
N SER A 710 27.04 -3.42 28.06
CA SER A 710 28.29 -3.00 28.70
C SER A 710 28.12 -1.97 29.82
N LYS A 711 26.97 -1.29 29.88
CA LYS A 711 26.61 -0.34 30.97
C LYS A 711 26.27 -1.05 32.29
N PHE A 712 25.86 -2.32 32.23
CA PHE A 712 25.32 -3.06 33.38
C PHE A 712 26.32 -4.09 33.88
N ALA A 713 27.19 -3.66 34.81
CA ALA A 713 28.21 -4.52 35.40
C ALA A 713 27.61 -5.80 36.02
N GLY A 714 28.21 -6.95 35.71
CA GLY A 714 27.72 -8.26 36.15
C GLY A 714 26.61 -8.87 35.29
N CYS A 715 26.01 -8.12 34.35
CA CYS A 715 25.00 -8.61 33.41
C CYS A 715 25.51 -8.70 31.96
N ILE A 716 26.82 -8.53 31.74
CA ILE A 716 27.46 -8.66 30.42
C ILE A 716 27.69 -10.16 30.13
N PRO A 717 27.20 -10.72 29.01
CA PRO A 717 27.40 -12.12 28.68
C PRO A 717 28.84 -12.37 28.23
N ASN A 718 29.47 -13.44 28.74
CA ASN A 718 30.80 -13.85 28.29
C ASN A 718 30.81 -14.27 26.79
N GLN A 719 29.67 -14.73 26.27
CA GLN A 719 29.44 -14.97 24.85
C GLN A 719 27.93 -14.94 24.59
N CYS A 720 27.49 -14.29 23.50
CA CYS A 720 26.09 -14.32 23.09
C CYS A 720 25.71 -15.68 22.48
N GLY A 721 24.42 -15.91 22.30
CA GLY A 721 23.94 -17.17 21.75
C GLY A 721 22.59 -17.61 22.30
N ARG A 722 22.36 -18.92 22.26
CA ARG A 722 21.09 -19.54 22.61
C ARG A 722 21.27 -20.95 23.17
N PHE A 723 20.32 -21.39 23.99
CA PHE A 723 20.32 -22.71 24.63
C PHE A 723 18.93 -23.35 24.66
N VAL A 724 18.90 -24.68 24.84
CA VAL A 724 17.70 -25.50 25.05
C VAL A 724 17.97 -26.55 26.13
N SER A 725 17.02 -26.76 27.04
CA SER A 725 17.05 -27.83 28.06
C SER A 725 15.64 -28.37 28.32
N ASP A 726 15.55 -29.68 28.60
CA ASP A 726 14.34 -30.38 29.05
C ASP A 726 14.35 -30.63 30.57
N LYS A 727 15.23 -29.95 31.33
CA LYS A 727 15.52 -30.24 32.75
C LYS A 727 15.33 -29.08 33.72
N ILE A 728 15.42 -27.84 33.25
CA ILE A 728 15.27 -26.63 34.08
C ILE A 728 13.89 -26.61 34.77
N VAL A 729 12.87 -27.13 34.08
CA VAL A 729 11.48 -27.21 34.56
C VAL A 729 11.01 -28.66 34.45
N SER A 730 10.27 -29.16 35.44
CA SER A 730 9.71 -30.52 35.38
C SER A 730 8.40 -30.59 34.58
N PRO A 731 8.04 -31.76 34.02
CA PRO A 731 6.74 -31.98 33.38
C PRO A 731 5.52 -31.74 34.30
N ALA A 732 5.70 -31.79 35.62
CA ALA A 732 4.65 -31.49 36.59
C ALA A 732 4.44 -29.97 36.74
N GLU A 733 5.52 -29.20 36.92
CA GLU A 733 5.47 -27.74 36.96
C GLU A 733 4.92 -27.14 35.67
N ALA A 734 5.38 -27.64 34.51
CA ALA A 734 4.84 -27.24 33.20
C ALA A 734 3.38 -27.67 32.99
N GLY A 735 2.90 -28.71 33.70
CA GLY A 735 1.48 -29.07 33.74
C GLY A 735 0.65 -28.03 34.50
N ILE A 736 1.09 -27.70 35.73
CA ILE A 736 0.42 -26.69 36.57
C ILE A 736 0.39 -25.31 35.88
N LEU A 737 1.46 -24.93 35.16
CA LEU A 737 1.47 -23.70 34.34
C LEU A 737 0.62 -23.79 33.07
N LEU A 738 0.40 -24.98 32.49
CA LEU A 738 -0.54 -25.17 31.38
C LEU A 738 -1.99 -25.00 31.84
N ASP A 739 -2.34 -25.53 33.01
CA ASP A 739 -3.69 -25.46 33.55
C ASP A 739 -4.03 -24.04 34.05
N LEU A 740 -3.06 -23.35 34.66
CA LEU A 740 -3.08 -21.89 34.89
C LEU A 740 -3.36 -21.10 33.59
N ALA A 741 -2.63 -21.40 32.51
CA ALA A 741 -2.83 -20.74 31.22
C ALA A 741 -4.24 -20.99 30.66
N ARG A 742 -4.71 -22.24 30.71
CA ARG A 742 -6.06 -22.63 30.27
C ARG A 742 -7.15 -21.87 31.02
N ALA A 743 -7.10 -21.88 32.35
CA ALA A 743 -8.06 -21.19 33.21
C ALA A 743 -8.13 -19.68 32.89
N GLY A 744 -6.99 -19.02 32.68
CA GLY A 744 -6.96 -17.63 32.26
C GLY A 744 -7.52 -17.39 30.85
N PHE A 745 -7.27 -18.31 29.90
CA PHE A 745 -7.84 -18.26 28.55
C PHE A 745 -9.30 -18.76 28.43
N GLU A 746 -9.94 -19.20 29.51
CA GLU A 746 -11.40 -19.42 29.54
C GLU A 746 -12.15 -18.11 29.80
N LEU A 747 -11.55 -17.15 30.52
CA LEU A 747 -12.11 -15.82 30.75
C LEU A 747 -12.11 -14.92 29.51
N GLY A 748 -11.27 -15.22 28.51
CA GLY A 748 -11.09 -14.42 27.31
C GLY A 748 -10.13 -15.07 26.32
N GLN A 749 -10.48 -14.97 25.03
CA GLN A 749 -9.60 -15.32 23.92
C GLN A 749 -9.72 -14.22 22.84
N SER A 750 -8.68 -14.06 22.04
CA SER A 750 -8.78 -13.26 20.82
C SER A 750 -9.79 -13.87 19.84
N ALA A 751 -10.29 -13.04 18.94
CA ALA A 751 -11.14 -13.46 17.84
C ALA A 751 -10.35 -14.23 16.76
N GLY A 752 -9.02 -14.13 16.70
CA GLY A 752 -8.17 -14.79 15.71
C GLY A 752 -7.22 -15.85 16.29
N GLY A 753 -6.04 -15.97 15.68
CA GLY A 753 -5.11 -17.09 15.86
C GLY A 753 -4.34 -17.15 17.18
N ALA A 754 -4.04 -15.99 17.79
CA ALA A 754 -3.22 -15.92 19.01
C ALA A 754 -4.00 -15.32 20.18
N SER A 755 -3.63 -15.66 21.41
CA SER A 755 -4.12 -14.99 22.62
C SER A 755 -2.99 -14.86 23.63
N ILE A 756 -2.96 -13.73 24.33
CA ILE A 756 -1.94 -13.36 25.31
C ILE A 756 -2.61 -13.18 26.68
N LEU A 757 -1.91 -13.63 27.72
CA LEU A 757 -2.25 -13.41 29.13
C LEU A 757 -0.98 -13.03 29.90
N ASP A 758 -0.89 -11.78 30.33
CA ASP A 758 0.15 -11.27 31.24
C ASP A 758 -0.39 -11.29 32.68
N LEU A 759 0.32 -11.97 33.60
CA LEU A 759 -0.07 -12.08 35.01
C LEU A 759 0.41 -10.92 35.90
N HIS A 760 1.07 -9.92 35.33
CA HIS A 760 1.60 -8.76 36.06
C HIS A 760 0.78 -7.51 35.76
N SER A 761 0.50 -7.24 34.48
CA SER A 761 -0.47 -6.21 34.09
C SER A 761 -1.93 -6.67 34.15
N GLY A 762 -2.15 -8.00 34.26
CA GLY A 762 -3.45 -8.63 34.13
C GLY A 762 -4.02 -8.60 32.71
N ALA A 763 -3.25 -8.21 31.69
CA ALA A 763 -3.76 -8.05 30.32
C ALA A 763 -4.08 -9.41 29.68
N LEU A 764 -5.36 -9.61 29.33
CA LEU A 764 -5.90 -10.80 28.68
C LEU A 764 -6.56 -10.43 27.34
N SER A 765 -6.21 -11.13 26.26
CA SER A 765 -6.88 -10.96 24.95
C SER A 765 -8.35 -11.40 25.02
N LYS A 766 -9.29 -10.52 24.67
CA LYS A 766 -10.74 -10.82 24.65
C LYS A 766 -11.40 -10.15 23.44
N GLY A 767 -11.84 -10.95 22.47
CA GLY A 767 -12.38 -10.45 21.21
C GLY A 767 -11.29 -9.78 20.36
N THR A 768 -11.39 -8.47 20.13
CA THR A 768 -10.38 -7.71 19.37
C THR A 768 -9.65 -6.68 20.23
N GLN A 769 -9.65 -6.86 21.56
CA GLN A 769 -9.11 -5.94 22.55
C GLN A 769 -8.41 -6.72 23.68
N PHE A 770 -7.72 -6.00 24.56
CA PHE A 770 -7.25 -6.52 25.84
C PHE A 770 -8.18 -6.06 26.96
N VAL A 771 -8.41 -6.93 27.96
CA VAL A 771 -9.10 -6.59 29.21
C VAL A 771 -8.17 -6.87 30.38
N ASN A 772 -8.31 -6.13 31.49
CA ASN A 772 -7.63 -6.48 32.73
C ASN A 772 -8.42 -7.60 33.43
N VAL A 773 -7.80 -8.77 33.57
CA VAL A 773 -8.41 -10.00 34.10
C VAL A 773 -8.82 -9.86 35.57
N TYR A 774 -8.10 -9.08 36.37
CA TYR A 774 -8.40 -8.87 37.80
C TYR A 774 -9.64 -8.02 38.07
N ARG A 775 -10.18 -7.36 37.03
CA ARG A 775 -11.48 -6.68 37.08
C ARG A 775 -12.67 -7.60 36.76
N LEU A 776 -12.43 -8.88 36.45
CA LEU A 776 -13.48 -9.87 36.21
C LEU A 776 -13.83 -10.59 37.54
N PRO A 777 -15.09 -10.58 38.00
CA PRO A 777 -15.50 -11.27 39.24
C PRO A 777 -15.14 -12.76 39.28
N GLU A 778 -15.11 -13.40 38.11
CA GLU A 778 -14.77 -14.82 37.93
C GLU A 778 -13.27 -15.11 38.19
N ALA A 779 -12.39 -14.12 37.92
CA ALA A 779 -10.94 -14.29 38.05
C ALA A 779 -10.49 -14.54 39.50
N LYS A 780 -11.22 -13.99 40.48
CA LYS A 780 -10.94 -14.18 41.92
C LYS A 780 -10.98 -15.64 42.38
N LYS A 781 -11.46 -16.59 41.56
CA LYS A 781 -11.54 -18.03 41.89
C LYS A 781 -10.65 -18.94 41.04
N LEU A 782 -9.93 -18.39 40.04
CA LEU A 782 -9.18 -19.19 39.05
C LEU A 782 -7.66 -19.20 39.31
N PHE A 783 -7.15 -18.17 40.00
CA PHE A 783 -5.73 -18.03 40.32
C PHE A 783 -5.50 -18.43 41.78
N THR A 784 -4.80 -19.54 42.00
CA THR A 784 -4.55 -20.11 43.33
C THR A 784 -3.11 -19.84 43.78
N SER A 785 -2.86 -19.82 45.08
CA SER A 785 -1.51 -19.70 45.66
C SER A 785 -0.56 -20.81 45.16
N GLN A 786 -1.09 -22.00 44.83
CA GLN A 786 -0.33 -23.07 44.17
C GLN A 786 0.13 -22.69 42.76
N HIS A 787 -0.75 -22.15 41.92
CA HIS A 787 -0.39 -21.67 40.57
C HIS A 787 0.70 -20.59 40.64
N ILE A 788 0.56 -19.64 41.58
CA ILE A 788 1.48 -18.51 41.74
C ILE A 788 2.83 -18.97 42.27
N ASN A 789 2.87 -19.85 43.27
CA ASN A 789 4.12 -20.37 43.84
C ASN A 789 4.90 -21.22 42.83
N VAL A 790 4.23 -22.02 41.99
CA VAL A 790 4.90 -22.73 40.88
C VAL A 790 5.42 -21.75 39.83
N TYR A 791 4.68 -20.69 39.50
CA TYR A 791 5.18 -19.62 38.61
C TYR A 791 6.45 -18.96 39.17
N ARG A 792 6.44 -18.51 40.43
CA ARG A 792 7.61 -17.88 41.11
C ARG A 792 8.83 -18.82 41.10
N HIS A 793 8.62 -20.11 41.41
CA HIS A 793 9.69 -21.11 41.46
C HIS A 793 10.26 -21.43 40.06
N VAL A 794 9.40 -21.56 39.04
CA VAL A 794 9.83 -21.74 37.65
C VAL A 794 10.57 -20.52 37.13
N LYS A 795 10.08 -19.30 37.41
CA LYS A 795 10.79 -18.05 37.08
C LYS A 795 12.19 -18.03 37.69
N ALA A 796 12.34 -18.38 38.96
CA ALA A 796 13.64 -18.43 39.63
C ALA A 796 14.60 -19.47 39.00
N LYS A 797 14.11 -20.68 38.69
CA LYS A 797 14.88 -21.72 37.97
C LYS A 797 15.36 -21.25 36.60
N VAL A 798 14.50 -20.56 35.86
CA VAL A 798 14.81 -20.02 34.53
C VAL A 798 15.79 -18.83 34.62
N GLN A 799 15.61 -17.94 35.59
CA GLN A 799 16.54 -16.83 35.89
C GLN A 799 17.96 -17.35 36.22
N GLN A 800 18.07 -18.36 37.08
CA GLN A 800 19.32 -19.03 37.39
C GLN A 800 19.96 -19.64 36.13
N ALA A 801 19.20 -20.38 35.33
CA ALA A 801 19.72 -21.02 34.12
C ALA A 801 20.21 -20.02 33.06
N VAL A 802 19.60 -18.84 32.94
CA VAL A 802 20.10 -17.74 32.09
C VAL A 802 21.43 -17.21 32.64
N ALA A 803 21.51 -16.96 33.95
CA ALA A 803 22.74 -16.48 34.58
C ALA A 803 23.90 -17.48 34.45
N ASP A 804 23.65 -18.77 34.74
CA ASP A 804 24.65 -19.85 34.60
C ASP A 804 25.16 -19.97 33.15
N GLN A 805 24.25 -19.95 32.18
CA GLN A 805 24.56 -20.17 30.77
C GLN A 805 25.33 -18.99 30.14
N PHE A 806 25.02 -17.76 30.52
CA PHE A 806 25.70 -16.56 29.98
C PHE A 806 26.83 -16.04 30.89
N ARG A 807 27.03 -16.66 32.06
CA ARG A 807 28.01 -16.31 33.12
C ARG A 807 27.77 -14.93 33.74
N LEU A 808 26.53 -14.69 34.15
CA LEU A 808 26.06 -13.44 34.76
C LEU A 808 26.01 -13.57 36.29
N SER A 809 25.92 -12.43 36.97
CA SER A 809 25.38 -12.41 38.34
C SER A 809 23.85 -12.55 38.28
N VAL A 810 23.29 -13.45 39.08
CA VAL A 810 21.84 -13.64 39.22
C VAL A 810 21.16 -12.36 39.73
N ASP A 811 21.84 -11.63 40.63
CA ASP A 811 21.36 -10.38 41.23
C ASP A 811 21.32 -9.21 40.24
N ALA A 812 22.07 -9.30 39.13
CA ALA A 812 22.09 -8.31 38.06
C ALA A 812 21.05 -8.59 36.95
N LEU A 813 20.27 -9.67 37.09
CA LEU A 813 19.29 -10.14 36.11
C LEU A 813 17.88 -10.03 36.69
N HIS A 814 17.11 -9.04 36.24
CA HIS A 814 15.78 -8.73 36.78
C HIS A 814 14.66 -9.17 35.83
N LEU A 815 13.49 -9.59 36.35
CA LEU A 815 12.31 -9.90 35.54
C LEU A 815 11.78 -8.62 34.87
N THR A 816 11.31 -8.68 33.61
CA THR A 816 10.83 -7.48 32.90
C THR A 816 9.61 -7.69 31.99
N HIS A 817 8.90 -6.60 31.70
CA HIS A 817 7.67 -6.59 30.91
C HIS A 817 7.94 -6.56 29.41
N PRO A 818 7.10 -7.23 28.59
CA PRO A 818 6.03 -8.15 29.00
C PRO A 818 6.56 -9.57 29.31
N THR A 819 6.06 -10.18 30.39
CA THR A 819 6.25 -11.62 30.69
C THR A 819 4.87 -12.28 30.68
N PHE A 820 4.62 -13.20 29.75
CA PHE A 820 3.25 -13.56 29.36
C PHE A 820 3.10 -14.99 28.84
N PHE A 821 1.91 -15.55 29.05
CA PHE A 821 1.44 -16.77 28.41
C PHE A 821 0.93 -16.47 27.00
N SER A 822 1.28 -17.35 26.06
CA SER A 822 0.83 -17.35 24.68
C SER A 822 0.02 -18.61 24.39
N ARG A 823 -1.09 -18.44 23.66
CA ARG A 823 -1.95 -19.51 23.13
C ARG A 823 -2.10 -19.29 21.63
N LEU A 824 -1.51 -20.18 20.82
CA LEU A 824 -1.50 -20.07 19.36
C LEU A 824 -2.28 -21.21 18.72
N THR A 825 -3.07 -20.89 17.70
CA THR A 825 -3.99 -21.80 16.99
C THR A 825 -3.90 -21.60 15.48
N ASN A 826 -4.56 -22.47 14.71
CA ASN A 826 -4.71 -22.35 13.26
C ASN A 826 -5.86 -21.43 12.80
N ALA A 827 -6.50 -20.69 13.72
CA ALA A 827 -7.51 -19.72 13.35
C ALA A 827 -6.87 -18.53 12.62
N THR A 828 -7.51 -18.07 11.53
CA THR A 828 -7.05 -16.91 10.75
C THR A 828 -6.99 -15.66 11.62
N ALA A 829 -5.91 -14.88 11.49
CA ALA A 829 -5.77 -13.58 12.13
C ALA A 829 -6.95 -12.64 11.81
N LYS A 830 -7.43 -11.89 12.81
CA LYS A 830 -8.48 -10.87 12.67
C LYS A 830 -8.03 -9.49 13.16
N THR A 831 -7.09 -9.49 14.11
CA THR A 831 -6.28 -8.37 14.57
C THR A 831 -4.81 -8.61 14.20
N ILE A 832 -3.95 -7.61 14.36
CA ILE A 832 -2.51 -7.75 14.12
C ILE A 832 -1.83 -8.51 15.26
N HIS A 833 -2.38 -8.46 16.47
CA HIS A 833 -1.92 -9.29 17.61
C HIS A 833 -2.18 -10.80 17.39
N ASP A 834 -3.01 -11.17 16.40
CA ASP A 834 -3.16 -12.56 15.95
C ASP A 834 -2.09 -13.00 14.93
N GLU A 835 -1.23 -12.08 14.45
CA GLU A 835 -0.29 -12.30 13.35
C GLU A 835 1.13 -12.53 13.90
N TYR A 836 1.33 -13.70 14.53
CA TYR A 836 2.50 -14.03 15.36
C TYR A 836 3.73 -14.58 14.61
N TRP A 837 3.69 -14.60 13.27
CA TRP A 837 4.63 -15.35 12.43
C TRP A 837 5.60 -14.46 11.63
N HIS A 838 5.90 -13.28 12.16
CA HIS A 838 6.80 -12.30 11.55
C HIS A 838 8.21 -12.41 12.12
N GLU A 839 9.22 -12.13 11.29
CA GLU A 839 10.62 -12.07 11.70
C GLU A 839 10.86 -10.84 12.59
N HIS A 840 11.46 -11.02 13.77
CA HIS A 840 11.77 -9.94 14.70
C HIS A 840 13.02 -10.20 15.55
N VAL A 841 13.56 -9.12 16.11
CA VAL A 841 14.57 -9.12 17.17
C VAL A 841 13.89 -8.67 18.46
N ASP A 842 14.08 -9.42 19.54
CA ASP A 842 13.41 -9.13 20.81
C ASP A 842 13.80 -7.76 21.38
N LYS A 843 15.09 -7.42 21.38
CA LYS A 843 15.59 -6.12 21.86
C LYS A 843 15.01 -4.92 21.10
N GLU A 844 14.73 -5.10 19.80
CA GLU A 844 14.13 -4.08 18.94
C GLU A 844 12.59 -4.02 19.08
N THR A 845 11.97 -5.08 19.59
CA THR A 845 10.53 -5.19 19.84
C THR A 845 10.16 -4.71 21.25
N TYR A 846 11.01 -5.00 22.23
CA TYR A 846 10.88 -4.68 23.64
C TYR A 846 12.23 -4.17 24.18
N ASN A 847 12.39 -2.85 24.28
CA ASN A 847 13.65 -2.21 24.69
C ASN A 847 14.21 -2.72 26.04
N SER A 848 13.35 -3.22 26.93
CA SER A 848 13.71 -3.81 28.22
C SER A 848 14.43 -5.17 28.12
N PHE A 849 14.19 -5.96 27.07
CA PHE A 849 14.66 -7.33 26.98
C PHE A 849 16.17 -7.39 26.72
N HIS A 850 16.92 -7.93 27.67
CA HIS A 850 18.33 -8.27 27.51
C HIS A 850 18.51 -9.78 27.28
N TYR A 851 17.70 -10.60 27.94
CA TYR A 851 17.64 -12.05 27.75
C TYR A 851 16.19 -12.52 27.65
N THR A 852 15.87 -13.29 26.61
CA THR A 852 14.54 -13.88 26.42
C THR A 852 14.59 -15.36 26.75
N THR A 853 13.52 -15.89 27.37
CA THR A 853 13.28 -17.33 27.44
C THR A 853 11.84 -17.69 27.08
N LEU A 854 11.66 -18.88 26.51
CA LEU A 854 10.36 -19.50 26.30
C LEU A 854 10.35 -20.88 26.97
N LEU A 855 9.36 -21.10 27.84
CA LEU A 855 9.00 -22.41 28.36
C LEU A 855 7.79 -22.93 27.60
N TYR A 856 7.95 -24.07 26.91
CA TYR A 856 6.89 -24.68 26.13
C TYR A 856 6.01 -25.58 27.02
N LEU A 857 4.70 -25.42 26.90
CA LEU A 857 3.71 -26.09 27.76
C LEU A 857 2.97 -27.25 27.03
N THR A 858 3.14 -27.36 25.72
CA THR A 858 2.54 -28.39 24.85
C THR A 858 3.56 -29.02 23.88
N ASP A 859 3.29 -30.25 23.45
CA ASP A 859 4.15 -31.05 22.58
C ASP A 859 3.85 -30.85 21.07
N TYR A 860 4.87 -30.47 20.30
CA TYR A 860 4.82 -30.45 18.84
C TYR A 860 4.61 -31.85 18.24
N GLY A 861 3.77 -31.95 17.20
CA GLY A 861 3.42 -33.22 16.55
C GLY A 861 2.47 -34.11 17.35
N LYS A 862 2.01 -33.66 18.53
CA LYS A 862 1.09 -34.37 19.42
C LYS A 862 -0.10 -33.50 19.83
N ASP A 863 0.17 -32.34 20.42
CA ASP A 863 -0.88 -31.39 20.84
C ASP A 863 -1.18 -30.34 19.76
N PHE A 864 -0.22 -30.08 18.86
CA PHE A 864 -0.34 -29.17 17.71
C PHE A 864 0.67 -29.48 16.59
N THR A 865 0.44 -28.92 15.39
CA THR A 865 1.33 -28.99 14.22
C THR A 865 1.61 -27.59 13.66
N GLY A 866 2.73 -27.41 12.93
CA GLY A 866 3.30 -26.08 12.69
C GLY A 866 3.81 -25.49 14.01
N GLY A 867 3.91 -24.16 14.16
CA GLY A 867 4.27 -23.56 15.45
C GLY A 867 5.69 -23.84 15.95
N ARG A 868 6.62 -24.30 15.09
CA ARG A 868 8.05 -24.38 15.43
C ARG A 868 8.58 -22.98 15.76
N PHE A 869 9.55 -22.88 16.66
CA PHE A 869 10.27 -21.63 16.91
C PHE A 869 11.54 -21.62 16.05
N VAL A 870 11.77 -20.56 15.28
CA VAL A 870 12.76 -20.56 14.19
C VAL A 870 13.64 -19.32 14.26
N PHE A 871 14.92 -19.51 14.62
CA PHE A 871 15.96 -18.49 14.47
C PHE A 871 16.43 -18.40 13.01
N ILE A 872 16.99 -17.26 12.60
CA ILE A 872 17.46 -17.02 11.24
C ILE A 872 18.92 -16.56 11.27
N ASP A 873 19.83 -17.54 11.15
CA ASP A 873 21.28 -17.29 11.11
C ASP A 873 21.66 -16.79 9.69
N ASN A 874 22.22 -15.59 9.60
CA ASN A 874 22.60 -14.98 8.31
C ASN A 874 24.07 -15.31 7.96
N GLU A 875 24.29 -16.37 7.18
CA GLU A 875 25.62 -16.85 6.74
C GLU A 875 26.17 -16.00 5.56
N GLY A 876 26.43 -14.71 5.83
CA GLY A 876 26.93 -13.75 4.85
C GLY A 876 25.82 -13.03 4.06
N LYS A 877 26.20 -12.25 3.04
CA LYS A 877 25.31 -11.25 2.39
C LYS A 877 24.05 -11.80 1.72
N HIS A 878 23.98 -13.10 1.41
CA HIS A 878 22.90 -13.68 0.59
C HIS A 878 22.34 -15.03 1.05
N ASN A 879 22.88 -15.65 2.12
CA ASN A 879 22.42 -16.95 2.60
C ASN A 879 21.74 -16.81 3.97
N ARG A 880 20.56 -17.43 4.13
CA ARG A 880 19.84 -17.51 5.42
C ARG A 880 19.64 -18.98 5.81
N THR A 881 20.02 -19.32 7.04
CA THR A 881 19.85 -20.64 7.63
C THR A 881 18.78 -20.58 8.72
N HIS A 882 17.67 -21.27 8.52
CA HIS A 882 16.57 -21.37 9.48
C HIS A 882 16.91 -22.44 10.52
N VAL A 883 17.15 -22.02 11.76
CA VAL A 883 17.58 -22.89 12.85
C VAL A 883 16.44 -23.08 13.84
N TYR A 884 15.82 -24.26 13.82
CA TYR A 884 14.51 -24.46 14.44
C TYR A 884 14.51 -25.35 15.70
N ILE A 885 13.59 -25.02 16.61
CA ILE A 885 13.19 -25.79 17.79
C ILE A 885 11.77 -26.31 17.57
N GLU A 886 11.58 -27.62 17.76
CA GLU A 886 10.28 -28.24 17.96
C GLU A 886 9.90 -28.14 19.45
N PRO A 887 8.82 -27.43 19.81
CA PRO A 887 8.36 -27.36 21.19
C PRO A 887 8.01 -28.72 21.79
N LYS A 888 8.25 -28.85 23.09
CA LYS A 888 8.04 -30.06 23.88
C LYS A 888 7.66 -29.61 25.29
N ARG A 889 6.68 -30.25 25.94
CA ARG A 889 6.26 -29.81 27.27
C ARG A 889 7.41 -29.87 28.27
N ALA A 890 7.58 -28.80 29.05
CA ALA A 890 8.69 -28.55 29.99
C ALA A 890 10.06 -28.24 29.37
N ARG A 891 10.18 -28.18 28.04
CA ARG A 891 11.39 -27.65 27.38
C ARG A 891 11.47 -26.14 27.58
N VAL A 892 12.61 -25.67 28.04
CA VAL A 892 13.00 -24.26 28.08
C VAL A 892 13.98 -24.00 26.93
N SER A 893 13.80 -22.89 26.23
CA SER A 893 14.80 -22.29 25.35
C SER A 893 15.09 -20.87 25.79
N GLY A 894 16.36 -20.45 25.83
CA GLY A 894 16.75 -19.09 26.22
C GLY A 894 17.88 -18.54 25.35
N PHE A 895 17.93 -17.22 25.19
CA PHE A 895 18.86 -16.56 24.27
C PHE A 895 19.11 -15.08 24.62
N THR A 896 20.23 -14.53 24.14
CA THR A 896 20.49 -13.08 24.19
C THR A 896 19.53 -12.37 23.22
N SER A 897 18.83 -11.34 23.68
CA SER A 897 17.73 -10.72 22.92
C SER A 897 18.17 -9.85 21.73
N GLY A 898 19.48 -9.71 21.49
CA GLY A 898 20.08 -8.88 20.44
C GLY A 898 19.86 -9.41 19.02
N ALA A 899 20.30 -8.62 18.03
CA ALA A 899 20.06 -8.90 16.60
C ALA A 899 20.74 -10.17 16.09
N GLU A 900 21.67 -10.77 16.85
CA GLU A 900 22.20 -12.10 16.58
C GLU A 900 21.15 -13.23 16.71
N ASN A 901 20.03 -13.01 17.41
CA ASN A 901 18.93 -13.97 17.57
C ASN A 901 17.62 -13.51 16.89
N MET A 902 17.71 -12.94 15.68
CA MET A 902 16.56 -12.74 14.78
C MET A 902 15.74 -14.04 14.63
N HIS A 903 14.43 -14.00 14.87
CA HIS A 903 13.60 -15.21 14.89
C HIS A 903 12.11 -14.97 14.57
N HIS A 904 11.34 -16.05 14.44
CA HIS A 904 9.87 -16.05 14.36
C HIS A 904 9.27 -17.36 14.90
N VAL A 905 7.93 -17.42 15.01
CA VAL A 905 7.18 -18.66 15.26
C VAL A 905 6.39 -19.01 14.00
N GLU A 906 6.48 -20.25 13.51
CA GLU A 906 5.69 -20.68 12.36
C GLU A 906 4.18 -20.64 12.65
N GLN A 907 3.35 -20.48 11.61
CA GLN A 907 1.90 -20.67 11.76
C GLN A 907 1.60 -22.07 12.32
N VAL A 908 0.75 -22.14 13.36
CA VAL A 908 0.13 -23.38 13.80
C VAL A 908 -0.87 -23.81 12.74
N THR A 909 -0.74 -25.04 12.23
CA THR A 909 -1.59 -25.61 11.17
C THR A 909 -2.74 -26.47 11.71
N GLY A 910 -2.60 -26.97 12.95
CA GLY A 910 -3.63 -27.71 13.66
C GLY A 910 -3.31 -27.82 15.15
N GLY A 911 -4.33 -28.05 15.99
CA GLY A 911 -4.20 -28.11 17.45
C GLY A 911 -3.97 -26.76 18.11
N VAL A 912 -3.43 -26.76 19.34
CA VAL A 912 -3.20 -25.55 20.14
C VAL A 912 -1.82 -25.60 20.80
N ARG A 913 -0.98 -24.59 20.54
CA ARG A 913 0.34 -24.41 21.15
C ARG A 913 0.23 -23.45 22.34
N TYR A 914 0.63 -23.90 23.52
CA TYR A 914 0.82 -23.06 24.70
C TYR A 914 2.32 -22.93 25.04
N ALA A 915 2.75 -21.71 25.36
CA ALA A 915 4.08 -21.42 25.88
C ALA A 915 4.05 -20.14 26.73
N ILE A 916 4.92 -20.03 27.73
CA ILE A 916 5.14 -18.78 28.47
C ILE A 916 6.49 -18.17 28.06
N THR A 917 6.49 -16.88 27.75
CA THR A 917 7.69 -16.07 27.56
C THR A 917 8.06 -15.41 28.88
N ILE A 918 9.26 -15.67 29.37
CA ILE A 918 9.82 -15.08 30.60
C ILE A 918 11.10 -14.36 30.20
N SER A 919 11.10 -13.03 30.32
CA SER A 919 12.17 -12.17 29.83
C SER A 919 12.80 -11.37 30.95
N PHE A 920 14.10 -11.10 30.79
CA PHE A 920 14.91 -10.45 31.80
C PHE A 920 15.64 -9.22 31.25
N THR A 921 15.83 -8.25 32.13
CA THR A 921 16.58 -7.02 31.91
C THR A 921 17.82 -6.97 32.79
N CYS A 922 18.86 -6.29 32.31
CA CYS A 922 20.00 -5.87 33.13
C CYS A 922 19.76 -4.50 33.81
N ASP A 923 18.72 -3.79 33.38
CA ASP A 923 18.39 -2.44 33.83
C ASP A 923 17.31 -2.48 34.93
N ARG A 924 17.67 -1.99 36.11
CA ARG A 924 16.80 -1.98 37.28
C ARG A 924 15.61 -1.01 37.17
N GLU A 925 15.65 -0.03 36.26
CA GLU A 925 14.48 0.82 35.96
C GLU A 925 13.36 0.03 35.27
N TYR A 926 13.69 -1.08 34.60
CA TYR A 926 12.73 -1.98 33.93
C TYR A 926 12.43 -3.26 34.74
N ALA A 927 12.87 -3.34 36.00
CA ALA A 927 12.61 -4.49 36.87
C ALA A 927 11.15 -4.51 37.36
N MET A 928 10.49 -5.66 37.27
CA MET A 928 9.17 -5.89 37.87
C MET A 928 9.24 -6.81 39.10
N ALA A 929 8.22 -6.73 39.95
CA ALA A 929 7.99 -7.68 41.04
C ALA A 929 7.38 -9.00 40.51
N ASP A 930 7.35 -10.04 41.34
CA ASP A 930 6.48 -11.20 41.12
C ASP A 930 4.99 -10.81 41.31
N PRO A 931 4.03 -11.50 40.68
CA PRO A 931 2.66 -11.02 40.62
C PRO A 931 1.95 -11.19 41.96
N LYS A 932 1.28 -10.11 42.40
CA LYS A 932 0.42 -10.07 43.59
C LYS A 932 -1.03 -10.41 43.23
N PHE A 933 -1.73 -11.09 44.13
CA PHE A 933 -3.14 -11.42 43.99
C PHE A 933 -3.89 -11.06 45.27
N ALA A 934 -5.14 -10.62 45.13
CA ALA A 934 -6.00 -10.15 46.23
C ALA A 934 -6.58 -11.29 47.10
N LEU A 935 -5.69 -12.19 47.52
CA LEU A 935 -5.80 -13.16 48.61
C LEU A 935 -4.66 -12.96 49.64
N ASP A 936 -3.62 -12.19 49.28
CA ASP A 936 -2.52 -11.82 50.18
C ASP A 936 -2.92 -10.64 51.11
N ASP A 937 -4.02 -9.93 50.82
CA ASP A 937 -4.43 -8.69 51.52
C ASP A 937 -5.20 -8.94 52.85
N ASP A 938 -5.75 -10.14 53.08
CA ASP A 938 -6.62 -10.44 54.23
C ASP A 938 -5.84 -10.74 55.55
N GLU A 939 -4.50 -10.82 55.53
CA GLU A 939 -3.68 -11.14 56.71
C GLU A 939 -2.86 -9.96 57.30
N GLU A 940 -2.62 -8.85 56.58
CA GLU A 940 -1.80 -7.72 57.10
C GLU A 940 -2.58 -6.61 57.83
N GLU A 941 -3.89 -6.41 57.60
CA GLU A 941 -4.68 -5.39 58.36
C GLU A 941 -4.97 -5.78 59.83
N ALA A 942 -4.52 -6.96 60.29
CA ALA A 942 -4.77 -7.49 61.64
C ALA A 942 -3.63 -7.25 62.66
N GLY A 943 -2.67 -6.34 62.38
CA GLY A 943 -1.45 -6.26 63.21
C GLY A 943 -0.60 -4.99 63.17
N GLY A 944 -1.19 -3.78 63.19
CA GLY A 944 -0.42 -2.53 63.16
C GLY A 944 -0.98 -1.39 64.03
N THR A 945 -0.44 -1.21 65.25
CA THR A 945 -0.75 -0.04 66.10
C THR A 945 0.03 1.21 65.65
N ASN A 946 -0.61 2.38 65.75
CA ASN A 946 -0.02 3.71 65.52
C ASN A 946 1.45 3.87 65.98
N ASP A 947 2.32 4.26 65.07
CA ASP A 947 3.13 5.49 65.25
C ASP A 947 3.29 6.18 63.89
N GLY A 948 3.46 7.50 63.88
CA GLY A 948 3.36 8.33 62.68
C GLY A 948 4.64 9.06 62.32
N ARG A 949 5.05 8.98 61.04
CA ARG A 949 5.91 9.97 60.39
C ARG A 949 5.69 10.00 58.88
N MET A 950 5.44 11.19 58.34
CA MET A 950 5.41 11.42 56.90
C MET A 950 6.83 11.43 56.32
N GLY A 951 6.98 10.87 55.13
CA GLY A 951 8.19 10.92 54.32
C GLY A 951 7.86 10.53 52.88
N GLU A 952 7.80 11.52 52.00
CA GLU A 952 7.69 11.39 50.54
C GLU A 952 8.92 10.61 49.98
N PRO A 953 8.81 9.88 48.84
CA PRO A 953 8.20 10.33 47.57
C PRO A 953 6.98 9.54 47.06
#